data_AF-A0A3M4Q9M7-F1
#
_entry.id   AF-A0A3M4Q9M7-F1
#
_cell.length_a   1.000
_cell.length_b   1.000
_cell.length_c   1.000
_cell.angle_alpha   90.00
_cell.angle_beta   90.00
_cell.angle_gamma   90.00
#
_symmetry.space_group_name_H-M   'P 1'
#
loop_
_entity.id
_entity.type
_entity.pdbx_description
1 polymer ?
#
loop_
_entity_poly.entity_id
_entity_poly.type
_entity_poly.pdbx_seq_one_letter_code
_entity_poly.pdbx_strand_id
1 'polypeptide(L)'
;MLTYQVQDDRIIFKRDDDECIRGYRISTIHTPSWVDKEVLYIVADAVRVLCITGETTSYSGRFRASRYIFNHVTKLRLKFPPAEDDWSNFILTHYSHHLYNKDHKPKTRYDHWNAVAFVYKKLRRDGFIPEDTFIPDAKANSVSHPENMSQPAGYGTVHTPIPKGPRFLLPKKYLVEEGLSFEDDVYLLNLKNTLETRADAIVECSVDYWNRMLRCHARGDELCKNISNDEIEAVLESGQFSRNGIHLAHPDSPTGINWFLAVARYYAEQTDELKSMTFDDLQELPFFRPVIYNSHSKPKLRARLWEAAGDDCIDNNTVNETFNRLLGYLSPRDCAVASAIIASENPSFNPSSLTNIRLYRRDGKFYLRGNSDNKRITVSVSKPRAQSRKVSVLPPLSTRIVMDVIRCTNMPRRRLLSEGKSGWRKLFLVSSRNQIGSSPNFAKTLTTNAGLSLHDLYKDELDKVGVTPSMVNLYTIRCTQGILEFLRTGSLQAVADMLGNSLQVVRDKYIPAWMVHRWATRFFRVLHQKVILVATEGEPWQLAASDFSTREELQAFVRRILLGLKKGDPLSEALRSKLGHYSPDPSSLIEMFVERELLFDRSAGSLAAIYAYADAVDKLAPEERLVIDERTSVPLWIFPVLRDLVAKTISLDFDSASNAEMAIAGRVSGDSMSELRKSHARATILKQDLRPLVSLSDWKAI
;
A
#
# COMPACT_ATOMS: atom_id res chain seq x y z
N MET A 1 -31.06 7.20 -0.14
CA MET A 1 -32.08 6.16 0.12
C MET A 1 -32.02 5.09 -0.98
N LEU A 2 -32.35 3.82 -0.71
CA LEU A 2 -32.49 2.77 -1.73
C LEU A 2 -33.98 2.46 -1.92
N THR A 3 -34.46 2.65 -3.14
CA THR A 3 -35.85 2.38 -3.56
C THR A 3 -35.85 1.39 -4.72
N TYR A 4 -37.00 0.77 -5.00
CA TYR A 4 -37.18 -0.09 -6.15
C TYR A 4 -38.54 0.14 -6.81
N GLN A 5 -38.62 -0.21 -8.09
CA GLN A 5 -39.85 -0.24 -8.88
C GLN A 5 -39.94 -1.58 -9.61
N VAL A 6 -41.09 -2.23 -9.54
CA VAL A 6 -41.39 -3.47 -10.27
C VAL A 6 -42.17 -3.12 -11.53
N GLN A 7 -41.73 -3.65 -12.67
CA GLN A 7 -42.39 -3.57 -13.98
C GLN A 7 -42.58 -5.00 -14.53
N ASP A 8 -43.31 -5.14 -15.64
CA ASP A 8 -43.70 -6.46 -16.19
C ASP A 8 -42.50 -7.36 -16.53
N ASP A 9 -41.37 -6.79 -16.95
CA ASP A 9 -40.18 -7.52 -17.42
C ASP A 9 -38.90 -7.19 -16.63
N ARG A 10 -39.00 -6.40 -15.56
CA ARG A 10 -37.83 -5.95 -14.81
C ARG A 10 -38.14 -5.42 -13.41
N ILE A 11 -37.13 -5.51 -12.54
CA ILE A 11 -37.05 -4.78 -11.28
C ILE A 11 -35.95 -3.72 -11.41
N ILE A 12 -36.30 -2.46 -11.12
CA ILE A 12 -35.38 -1.32 -11.19
C ILE A 12 -35.09 -0.84 -9.77
N PHE A 13 -33.84 -0.97 -9.33
CA PHE A 13 -33.37 -0.39 -8.07
C PHE A 13 -32.76 0.99 -8.31
N LYS A 14 -33.21 2.00 -7.57
CA LYS A 14 -32.65 3.35 -7.58
C LYS A 14 -32.07 3.69 -6.21
N ARG A 15 -30.81 4.09 -6.18
CA ARG A 15 -30.11 4.51 -4.95
C ARG A 15 -29.56 5.91 -5.10
N ASP A 16 -29.84 6.77 -4.14
CA ASP A 16 -29.19 8.09 -4.09
C ASP A 16 -27.68 7.93 -3.85
N ASP A 17 -26.90 8.65 -4.63
CA ASP A 17 -25.45 8.60 -4.64
C ASP A 17 -24.94 9.94 -5.17
N ASP A 18 -24.72 10.87 -4.24
CA ASP A 18 -24.28 12.24 -4.50
C ASP A 18 -22.83 12.32 -5.01
N GLU A 19 -22.07 11.21 -4.92
CA GLU A 19 -20.76 11.08 -5.56
C GLU A 19 -20.87 10.71 -7.07
N CYS A 20 -22.08 10.42 -7.57
CA CYS A 20 -22.34 10.15 -8.99
C CYS A 20 -22.88 11.41 -9.70
N ILE A 21 -22.53 11.62 -10.98
CA ILE A 21 -23.00 12.74 -11.81
C ILE A 21 -24.51 12.94 -11.75
N ARG A 22 -25.28 11.84 -11.80
CA ARG A 22 -26.74 11.88 -11.80
C ARG A 22 -27.34 12.09 -10.41
N GLY A 23 -26.53 12.07 -9.34
CA GLY A 23 -26.99 12.05 -7.95
C GLY A 23 -27.61 10.72 -7.51
N TYR A 24 -27.69 9.73 -8.40
CA TYR A 24 -28.23 8.40 -8.13
C TYR A 24 -27.60 7.32 -9.02
N ARG A 25 -27.67 6.07 -8.57
CA ARG A 25 -27.34 4.87 -9.34
C ARG A 25 -28.58 4.03 -9.61
N ILE A 26 -28.65 3.46 -10.80
CA ILE A 26 -29.70 2.52 -11.20
C ILE A 26 -29.09 1.12 -11.37
N SER A 27 -29.81 0.10 -10.94
CA SER A 27 -29.51 -1.30 -11.23
C SER A 27 -30.77 -2.01 -11.67
N THR A 28 -30.73 -2.56 -12.88
CA THR A 28 -31.87 -3.28 -13.47
C THR A 28 -31.63 -4.78 -13.40
N ILE A 29 -32.66 -5.50 -12.98
CA ILE A 29 -32.76 -6.96 -13.02
C ILE A 29 -33.86 -7.30 -13.99
N HIS A 30 -33.54 -7.98 -15.09
CA HIS A 30 -34.55 -8.46 -16.03
C HIS A 30 -35.24 -9.70 -15.44
N THR A 31 -36.56 -9.74 -15.54
CA THR A 31 -37.41 -10.80 -15.02
C THR A 31 -38.28 -11.36 -16.15
N PRO A 32 -38.62 -12.65 -16.13
CA PRO A 32 -39.56 -13.19 -17.10
C PRO A 32 -40.96 -12.60 -16.89
N SER A 33 -41.68 -12.34 -17.99
CA SER A 33 -43.01 -11.73 -17.97
C SER A 33 -44.10 -12.63 -17.38
N TRP A 34 -43.84 -13.93 -17.24
CA TRP A 34 -44.76 -14.91 -16.66
C TRP A 34 -44.64 -15.07 -15.14
N VAL A 35 -43.77 -14.29 -14.48
CA VAL A 35 -43.66 -14.28 -13.02
C VAL A 35 -44.57 -13.20 -12.47
N ASP A 36 -45.42 -13.59 -11.50
CA ASP A 36 -46.39 -12.67 -10.90
C ASP A 36 -45.72 -11.47 -10.24
N LYS A 37 -46.31 -10.29 -10.40
CA LYS A 37 -45.77 -9.04 -9.83
C LYS A 37 -45.61 -9.11 -8.32
N GLU A 38 -46.54 -9.75 -7.61
CA GLU A 38 -46.48 -9.91 -6.16
C GLU A 38 -45.22 -10.68 -5.73
N VAL A 39 -44.86 -11.73 -6.47
CA VAL A 39 -43.62 -12.48 -6.26
C VAL A 39 -42.39 -11.59 -6.49
N LEU A 40 -42.42 -10.78 -7.55
CA LEU A 40 -41.34 -9.84 -7.83
C LEU A 40 -41.19 -8.78 -6.72
N TYR A 41 -42.29 -8.31 -6.12
CA TYR A 41 -42.26 -7.41 -4.97
C TYR A 41 -41.60 -8.04 -3.75
N ILE A 42 -41.91 -9.30 -3.43
CA ILE A 42 -41.30 -10.04 -2.31
C ILE A 42 -39.79 -10.17 -2.52
N VAL A 43 -39.36 -10.60 -3.72
CA VAL A 43 -37.92 -10.73 -4.04
C VAL A 43 -37.23 -9.36 -4.02
N ALA A 44 -37.87 -8.32 -4.57
CA ALA A 44 -37.31 -6.98 -4.59
C ALA A 44 -37.10 -6.43 -3.17
N ASP A 45 -38.06 -6.63 -2.27
CA ASP A 45 -37.94 -6.19 -0.89
C ASP A 45 -36.87 -6.99 -0.12
N ALA A 46 -36.82 -8.31 -0.27
CA ALA A 46 -35.77 -9.13 0.33
C ALA A 46 -34.37 -8.65 -0.08
N VAL A 47 -34.17 -8.34 -1.36
CA VAL A 47 -32.92 -7.79 -1.89
C VAL A 47 -32.65 -6.38 -1.36
N ARG A 48 -33.66 -5.51 -1.28
CA ARG A 48 -33.56 -4.18 -0.67
C ARG A 48 -33.12 -4.28 0.79
N VAL A 49 -33.75 -5.15 1.59
CA VAL A 49 -33.43 -5.39 3.00
C VAL A 49 -31.98 -5.90 3.15
N LEU A 50 -31.54 -6.85 2.32
CA LEU A 50 -30.15 -7.30 2.30
C LEU A 50 -29.16 -6.20 1.97
N CYS A 51 -29.55 -5.25 1.12
CA CYS A 51 -28.71 -4.11 0.79
C CYS A 51 -28.67 -3.12 1.96
N ILE A 52 -29.80 -2.68 2.52
CA ILE A 52 -29.80 -1.68 3.59
C ILE A 52 -29.14 -2.17 4.89
N THR A 53 -29.17 -3.48 5.16
CA THR A 53 -28.48 -4.10 6.29
C THR A 53 -26.97 -4.28 6.06
N GLY A 54 -26.51 -4.17 4.81
CA GLY A 54 -25.11 -4.34 4.43
C GLY A 54 -24.40 -3.05 4.04
N GLU A 55 -23.08 -3.16 3.83
CA GLU A 55 -22.27 -2.06 3.28
C GLU A 55 -22.68 -1.74 1.84
N THR A 56 -22.65 -0.45 1.47
CA THR A 56 -23.04 0.03 0.13
C THR A 56 -22.24 -0.59 -1.02
N THR A 57 -21.01 -1.06 -0.73
CA THR A 57 -20.14 -1.76 -1.66
C THR A 57 -20.61 -3.18 -1.99
N SER A 58 -21.50 -3.77 -1.19
CA SER A 58 -22.04 -5.12 -1.39
C SER A 58 -23.24 -5.17 -2.35
N TYR A 59 -23.88 -4.03 -2.60
CA TYR A 59 -25.16 -3.94 -3.32
C TYR A 59 -25.06 -4.53 -4.72
N SER A 60 -23.99 -4.21 -5.45
CA SER A 60 -23.74 -4.73 -6.80
C SER A 60 -23.65 -6.25 -6.84
N GLY A 61 -23.08 -6.88 -5.80
CA GLY A 61 -23.05 -8.32 -5.63
C GLY A 61 -24.45 -8.91 -5.40
N ARG A 62 -25.30 -8.23 -4.61
CA ARG A 62 -26.69 -8.64 -4.36
C ARG A 62 -27.57 -8.53 -5.61
N PHE A 63 -27.45 -7.44 -6.36
CA PHE A 63 -28.15 -7.27 -7.63
C PHE A 63 -27.71 -8.31 -8.66
N ARG A 64 -26.40 -8.60 -8.73
CA ARG A 64 -25.87 -9.65 -9.61
C ARG A 64 -26.37 -11.04 -9.22
N ALA A 65 -26.36 -11.36 -7.93
CA ALA A 65 -26.87 -12.63 -7.41
C ALA A 65 -28.35 -12.83 -7.80
N SER A 66 -29.16 -11.81 -7.59
CA SER A 66 -30.59 -11.82 -7.96
C SER A 66 -30.79 -11.96 -9.48
N ARG A 67 -29.94 -11.31 -10.28
CA ARG A 67 -29.92 -11.51 -11.74
C ARG A 67 -29.60 -12.96 -12.12
N TYR A 68 -28.70 -13.64 -11.42
CA TYR A 68 -28.44 -15.06 -11.69
C TYR A 68 -29.66 -15.94 -11.42
N ILE A 69 -30.43 -15.66 -10.36
CA ILE A 69 -31.69 -16.36 -10.07
C ILE A 69 -32.67 -16.21 -11.25
N PHE A 70 -32.98 -14.98 -11.67
CA PHE A 70 -33.92 -14.77 -12.78
C PHE A 70 -33.36 -15.24 -14.13
N ASN A 71 -32.06 -15.16 -14.36
CA ASN A 71 -31.45 -15.75 -15.56
C ASN A 71 -31.64 -17.27 -15.60
N HIS A 72 -31.58 -17.96 -14.46
CA HIS A 72 -31.86 -19.39 -14.39
C HIS A 72 -33.32 -19.70 -14.72
N VAL A 73 -34.25 -18.95 -14.13
CA VAL A 73 -35.70 -19.05 -14.41
C VAL A 73 -35.99 -18.82 -15.89
N THR A 74 -35.45 -17.75 -16.48
CA THR A 74 -35.67 -17.40 -17.89
C THR A 74 -35.06 -18.44 -18.83
N LYS A 75 -33.80 -18.85 -18.62
CA LYS A 75 -33.09 -19.76 -19.54
C LYS A 75 -33.75 -21.13 -19.65
N LEU A 76 -34.34 -21.62 -18.56
CA LEU A 76 -34.98 -22.93 -18.49
C LEU A 76 -36.51 -22.86 -18.55
N ARG A 77 -37.09 -21.65 -18.68
CA ARG A 77 -38.55 -21.42 -18.65
C ARG A 77 -39.23 -22.07 -17.42
N LEU A 78 -38.62 -21.91 -16.25
CA LEU A 78 -39.15 -22.47 -15.01
C LEU A 78 -40.32 -21.65 -14.47
N LYS A 79 -41.23 -22.32 -13.77
CA LYS A 79 -42.22 -21.67 -12.89
C LYS A 79 -41.47 -21.08 -11.69
N PHE A 80 -41.80 -19.85 -11.30
CA PHE A 80 -41.22 -19.21 -10.14
C PHE A 80 -42.29 -18.41 -9.37
N PRO A 81 -42.53 -18.69 -8.08
CA PRO A 81 -41.89 -19.74 -7.28
C PRO A 81 -42.25 -21.17 -7.80
N PRO A 82 -41.38 -22.17 -7.57
CA PRO A 82 -41.72 -23.56 -7.78
C PRO A 82 -42.83 -24.01 -6.82
N ALA A 83 -43.34 -25.24 -6.99
CA ALA A 83 -44.21 -25.84 -5.99
C ALA A 83 -43.48 -25.97 -4.64
N GLU A 84 -44.23 -26.02 -3.54
CA GLU A 84 -43.68 -25.99 -2.18
C GLU A 84 -42.67 -27.13 -1.93
N ASP A 85 -42.94 -28.31 -2.48
CA ASP A 85 -42.11 -29.51 -2.43
C ASP A 85 -40.94 -29.52 -3.43
N ASP A 86 -40.95 -28.66 -4.45
CA ASP A 86 -39.96 -28.64 -5.55
C ASP A 86 -38.83 -27.60 -5.34
N TRP A 87 -38.88 -26.82 -4.25
CA TRP A 87 -37.86 -25.81 -3.93
C TRP A 87 -36.43 -26.36 -3.87
N SER A 88 -36.24 -27.53 -3.24
CA SER A 88 -34.91 -28.15 -3.13
C SER A 88 -34.35 -28.53 -4.50
N ASN A 89 -35.18 -29.08 -5.39
CA ASN A 89 -34.79 -29.46 -6.74
C ASN A 89 -34.49 -28.23 -7.62
N PHE A 90 -35.31 -27.17 -7.52
CA PHE A 90 -35.05 -25.88 -8.16
C PHE A 90 -33.67 -25.31 -7.78
N ILE A 91 -33.34 -25.28 -6.48
CA ILE A 91 -32.06 -24.73 -6.01
C ILE A 91 -30.88 -25.62 -6.43
N LEU A 92 -31.01 -26.95 -6.37
CA LEU A 92 -29.95 -27.87 -6.81
C LEU A 92 -29.68 -27.76 -8.32
N THR A 93 -30.72 -27.58 -9.13
CA THR A 93 -30.59 -27.39 -10.58
C THR A 93 -29.91 -26.07 -10.90
N HIS A 94 -30.26 -25.00 -10.18
CA HIS A 94 -29.56 -23.73 -10.28
C HIS A 94 -28.09 -23.86 -9.87
N TYR A 95 -27.80 -24.54 -8.75
CA TYR A 95 -26.43 -24.76 -8.28
C TYR A 95 -25.59 -25.49 -9.32
N SER A 96 -26.11 -26.60 -9.85
CA SER A 96 -25.48 -27.39 -10.89
C SER A 96 -25.17 -26.52 -12.12
N HIS A 97 -26.17 -25.85 -12.69
CA HIS A 97 -25.98 -24.98 -13.86
C HIS A 97 -25.00 -23.83 -13.60
N HIS A 98 -24.99 -23.27 -12.39
CA HIS A 98 -24.05 -22.21 -12.02
C HIS A 98 -22.60 -22.73 -11.99
N LEU A 99 -22.39 -23.92 -11.42
CA LEU A 99 -21.06 -24.52 -11.31
C LEU A 99 -20.54 -25.10 -12.63
N TYR A 100 -21.43 -25.59 -13.51
CA TYR A 100 -21.02 -26.11 -14.83
C TYR A 100 -20.82 -25.00 -15.88
N ASN A 101 -21.23 -23.76 -15.60
CA ASN A 101 -20.98 -22.65 -16.50
C ASN A 101 -19.47 -22.46 -16.74
N LYS A 102 -19.00 -22.61 -17.98
CA LYS A 102 -17.57 -22.48 -18.36
C LYS A 102 -17.13 -21.05 -18.68
N ASP A 103 -18.05 -20.08 -18.67
CA ASP A 103 -17.77 -18.66 -18.92
C ASP A 103 -16.90 -18.01 -17.82
N HIS A 104 -16.78 -18.67 -16.67
CA HIS A 104 -16.10 -18.15 -15.50
C HIS A 104 -15.12 -19.16 -14.91
N LYS A 105 -13.99 -18.64 -14.38
CA LYS A 105 -13.01 -19.44 -13.64
C LYS A 105 -13.67 -20.10 -12.41
N PRO A 106 -13.24 -21.31 -11.98
CA PRO A 106 -13.86 -22.03 -10.87
C PRO A 106 -14.09 -21.20 -9.61
N LYS A 107 -13.08 -20.45 -9.16
CA LYS A 107 -13.18 -19.56 -7.99
C LYS A 107 -14.30 -18.52 -8.13
N THR A 108 -14.41 -17.88 -9.28
CA THR A 108 -15.45 -16.87 -9.54
C THR A 108 -16.84 -17.48 -9.46
N ARG A 109 -17.02 -18.73 -9.91
CA ARG A 109 -18.31 -19.45 -9.80
C ARG A 109 -18.68 -19.71 -8.35
N TYR A 110 -17.73 -20.13 -7.52
CA TYR A 110 -17.97 -20.31 -6.08
C TYR A 110 -18.31 -18.99 -5.37
N ASP A 111 -17.58 -17.91 -5.67
CA ASP A 111 -17.84 -16.59 -5.09
C ASP A 111 -19.23 -16.05 -5.49
N HIS A 112 -19.60 -16.22 -6.75
CA HIS A 112 -20.92 -15.83 -7.25
C HIS A 112 -22.04 -16.68 -6.65
N TRP A 113 -21.86 -18.00 -6.52
CA TRP A 113 -22.82 -18.86 -5.86
C TRP A 113 -23.02 -18.48 -4.39
N ASN A 114 -21.94 -18.21 -3.64
CA ASN A 114 -22.05 -17.76 -2.25
C ASN A 114 -22.92 -16.49 -2.13
N ALA A 115 -22.86 -15.58 -3.11
CA ALA A 115 -23.72 -14.42 -3.15
C ALA A 115 -25.20 -14.78 -3.46
N VAL A 116 -25.44 -15.74 -4.35
CA VAL A 116 -26.79 -16.28 -4.69
C VAL A 116 -27.40 -17.00 -3.50
N ALA A 117 -26.67 -17.93 -2.88
CA ALA A 117 -27.10 -18.67 -1.70
C ALA A 117 -27.49 -17.73 -0.56
N PHE A 118 -26.80 -16.60 -0.41
CA PHE A 118 -27.17 -15.60 0.60
C PHE A 118 -28.53 -14.94 0.34
N VAL A 119 -28.92 -14.75 -0.93
CA VAL A 119 -30.26 -14.26 -1.30
C VAL A 119 -31.32 -15.31 -1.00
N TYR A 120 -31.09 -16.58 -1.37
CA TYR A 120 -32.01 -17.68 -1.01
C TYR A 120 -32.17 -17.82 0.50
N LYS A 121 -31.08 -17.76 1.27
CA LYS A 121 -31.12 -17.82 2.75
C LYS A 121 -31.94 -16.69 3.36
N LYS A 122 -31.95 -15.49 2.75
CA LYS A 122 -32.82 -14.39 3.17
C LYS A 122 -34.28 -14.69 2.83
N LEU A 123 -34.58 -15.10 1.60
CA LEU A 123 -35.94 -15.44 1.18
C LEU A 123 -36.55 -16.56 2.06
N ARG A 124 -35.73 -17.53 2.48
CA ARG A 124 -36.12 -18.56 3.45
C ARG A 124 -36.45 -17.98 4.83
N ARG A 125 -35.62 -17.07 5.34
CA ARG A 125 -35.87 -16.38 6.63
C ARG A 125 -37.12 -15.50 6.59
N ASP A 126 -37.51 -15.03 5.42
CA ASP A 126 -38.70 -14.21 5.21
C ASP A 126 -39.96 -15.05 4.95
N GLY A 127 -39.86 -16.38 5.01
CA GLY A 127 -40.97 -17.31 4.79
C GLY A 127 -41.37 -17.54 3.33
N PHE A 128 -40.62 -16.98 2.36
CA PHE A 128 -40.90 -17.19 0.93
C PHE A 128 -40.40 -18.55 0.41
N ILE A 129 -39.38 -19.11 1.06
CA ILE A 129 -38.86 -20.45 0.80
C ILE A 129 -39.12 -21.29 2.06
N PRO A 130 -39.61 -22.54 1.93
CA PRO A 130 -39.79 -23.45 3.06
C PRO A 130 -38.52 -23.61 3.90
N GLU A 131 -38.66 -23.72 5.22
CA GLU A 131 -37.52 -23.77 6.16
C GLU A 131 -36.60 -24.98 5.96
N ASP A 132 -37.18 -26.10 5.53
CA ASP A 132 -36.53 -27.38 5.26
C ASP A 132 -35.79 -27.42 3.91
N THR A 133 -35.97 -26.40 3.05
CA THR A 133 -35.31 -26.34 1.75
C THR A 133 -33.79 -26.31 1.90
N PHE A 134 -33.12 -27.26 1.24
CA PHE A 134 -31.66 -27.36 1.22
C PHE A 134 -31.04 -26.31 0.28
N ILE A 135 -30.12 -25.51 0.82
CA ILE A 135 -29.36 -24.49 0.06
C ILE A 135 -27.88 -24.88 0.11
N PRO A 136 -27.30 -25.37 -1.01
CA PRO A 136 -25.89 -25.77 -1.06
C PRO A 136 -24.93 -24.64 -0.66
N ASP A 137 -23.95 -24.95 0.19
CA ASP A 137 -22.82 -24.06 0.45
C ASP A 137 -21.69 -24.35 -0.54
N ALA A 138 -21.14 -23.31 -1.18
CA ALA A 138 -19.96 -23.45 -2.05
C ALA A 138 -18.65 -23.46 -1.24
N LYS A 139 -18.61 -24.21 -0.13
CA LYS A 139 -17.34 -24.56 0.50
C LYS A 139 -16.77 -25.75 -0.25
N ALA A 140 -15.92 -25.48 -1.24
CA ALA A 140 -15.04 -26.51 -1.75
C ALA A 140 -14.13 -26.93 -0.58
N ASN A 141 -14.44 -28.04 0.09
CA ASN A 141 -13.43 -28.78 0.84
C ASN A 141 -12.35 -29.09 -0.21
N SER A 142 -11.19 -28.46 -0.04
CA SER A 142 -10.13 -28.43 -1.01
C SER A 142 -9.72 -29.84 -1.41
N VAL A 143 -10.21 -30.32 -2.55
CA VAL A 143 -9.34 -30.99 -3.51
C VAL A 143 -8.11 -30.09 -3.57
N SER A 144 -6.96 -30.60 -3.15
CA SER A 144 -5.66 -29.95 -3.17
C SER A 144 -5.56 -29.11 -4.44
N HIS A 145 -5.85 -27.81 -4.29
CA HIS A 145 -5.66 -26.91 -5.41
C HIS A 145 -4.15 -26.93 -5.62
N PRO A 146 -3.64 -27.24 -6.82
CA PRO A 146 -2.26 -26.90 -7.12
C PRO A 146 -2.14 -25.42 -6.76
N GLU A 147 -1.16 -25.10 -5.93
CA GLU A 147 -0.98 -23.77 -5.35
C GLU A 147 -1.06 -22.74 -6.48
N ASN A 148 -2.24 -22.14 -6.68
CA ASN A 148 -2.42 -21.00 -7.57
C ASN A 148 -1.88 -19.78 -6.82
N MET A 149 -0.62 -19.87 -6.42
CA MET A 149 0.16 -18.72 -6.03
C MET A 149 0.39 -17.93 -7.31
N SER A 150 0.05 -16.63 -7.24
CA SER A 150 0.59 -15.66 -8.18
C SER A 150 2.11 -15.84 -8.13
N GLN A 151 2.68 -16.41 -9.21
CA GLN A 151 4.10 -16.71 -9.24
C GLN A 151 4.86 -15.39 -9.16
N PRO A 152 5.86 -15.26 -8.27
CA PRO A 152 6.69 -14.08 -8.24
C PRO A 152 7.38 -13.93 -9.59
N ALA A 153 7.71 -12.70 -9.93
CA ALA A 153 8.40 -12.38 -11.15
C ALA A 153 9.75 -13.14 -11.21
N GLY A 154 9.90 -14.10 -12.15
CA GLY A 154 11.11 -14.93 -12.33
C GLY A 154 10.99 -16.42 -11.97
N TYR A 155 9.78 -16.98 -11.81
CA TYR A 155 9.58 -18.41 -11.53
C TYR A 155 10.09 -19.34 -12.64
N GLY A 156 10.74 -20.46 -12.26
CA GLY A 156 11.15 -21.56 -13.15
C GLY A 156 11.10 -22.91 -12.43
N THR A 157 10.94 -24.01 -13.19
CA THR A 157 10.81 -25.39 -12.66
C THR A 157 12.03 -26.22 -13.06
N VAL A 158 12.62 -26.98 -12.13
CA VAL A 158 13.75 -27.89 -12.39
C VAL A 158 13.32 -29.33 -12.10
N HIS A 159 13.54 -30.24 -13.04
CA HIS A 159 13.28 -31.67 -12.84
C HIS A 159 14.50 -32.38 -12.22
N THR A 160 14.30 -33.08 -11.11
CA THR A 160 15.30 -33.93 -10.48
C THR A 160 15.24 -35.36 -11.04
N PRO A 161 16.36 -35.98 -11.48
CA PRO A 161 16.37 -37.34 -12.02
C PRO A 161 16.20 -38.43 -10.95
N ILE A 162 15.64 -39.59 -11.34
CA ILE A 162 15.40 -40.75 -10.47
C ILE A 162 16.73 -41.49 -10.19
N PRO A 163 17.13 -41.71 -8.92
CA PRO A 163 18.40 -42.36 -8.60
C PRO A 163 18.41 -43.87 -8.87
N LYS A 164 19.55 -44.40 -9.37
CA LYS A 164 19.72 -45.79 -9.87
C LYS A 164 20.38 -46.78 -8.89
N GLY A 165 20.52 -46.47 -7.60
CA GLY A 165 21.05 -47.42 -6.60
C GLY A 165 21.29 -46.84 -5.20
N PRO A 166 21.67 -47.64 -4.17
CA PRO A 166 21.69 -47.21 -2.77
C PRO A 166 22.67 -46.09 -2.42
N ARG A 167 23.87 -46.13 -3.01
CA ARG A 167 24.85 -45.04 -3.00
C ARG A 167 24.37 -43.75 -3.68
N PHE A 168 23.28 -43.82 -4.44
CA PHE A 168 22.57 -42.71 -5.07
C PHE A 168 21.21 -42.42 -4.43
N LEU A 169 20.73 -43.24 -3.49
CA LEU A 169 19.45 -43.04 -2.79
C LEU A 169 19.52 -41.81 -1.88
N LEU A 170 20.67 -41.57 -1.26
CA LEU A 170 20.89 -40.46 -0.32
C LEU A 170 22.36 -39.98 -0.26
N PRO A 171 23.06 -39.65 -1.36
CA PRO A 171 24.36 -39.02 -1.24
C PRO A 171 24.24 -37.76 -0.38
N LYS A 172 25.21 -37.52 0.51
CA LYS A 172 25.22 -36.44 1.51
C LYS A 172 24.65 -35.13 0.95
N LYS A 173 25.03 -34.75 -0.27
CA LYS A 173 24.51 -33.59 -1.02
C LYS A 173 22.97 -33.43 -1.08
N TYR A 174 22.18 -34.50 -0.99
CA TYR A 174 20.71 -34.44 -0.99
C TYR A 174 20.10 -34.47 0.42
N LEU A 175 20.92 -34.74 1.45
CA LEU A 175 20.54 -34.74 2.87
C LEU A 175 20.99 -33.47 3.61
N VAL A 176 21.94 -32.74 3.03
CA VAL A 176 22.50 -31.50 3.55
C VAL A 176 21.81 -30.30 2.94
N GLU A 177 21.66 -29.26 3.76
CA GLU A 177 21.25 -27.95 3.27
C GLU A 177 22.48 -27.24 2.69
N GLU A 178 22.50 -27.01 1.37
CA GLU A 178 23.60 -26.29 0.72
C GLU A 178 23.65 -24.81 1.15
N GLY A 179 24.85 -24.26 1.25
CA GLY A 179 25.03 -22.83 1.54
C GLY A 179 24.69 -22.42 2.99
N LEU A 180 24.72 -23.36 3.94
CA LEU A 180 24.65 -23.02 5.36
C LEU A 180 25.83 -22.14 5.80
N SER A 181 26.99 -22.22 5.14
CA SER A 181 28.18 -21.40 5.40
C SER A 181 28.00 -19.92 5.05
N PHE A 182 27.12 -19.58 4.11
CA PHE A 182 26.80 -18.18 3.76
C PHE A 182 25.87 -17.55 4.78
N GLU A 183 25.93 -16.24 4.97
CA GLU A 183 25.04 -15.47 5.86
C GLU A 183 23.57 -15.75 5.53
N ASP A 184 23.17 -15.46 4.29
CA ASP A 184 21.83 -15.67 3.79
C ASP A 184 21.70 -16.90 2.89
N ASP A 185 20.48 -17.39 2.74
CA ASP A 185 20.15 -18.31 1.66
C ASP A 185 20.33 -17.55 0.32
N VAL A 186 21.29 -17.96 -0.50
CA VAL A 186 21.66 -17.27 -1.75
C VAL A 186 20.45 -17.07 -2.67
N TYR A 187 19.55 -18.05 -2.72
CA TYR A 187 18.34 -17.94 -3.54
C TYR A 187 17.37 -16.90 -2.95
N LEU A 188 17.13 -16.90 -1.65
CA LEU A 188 16.28 -15.91 -0.98
C LEU A 188 16.88 -14.50 -1.02
N LEU A 189 18.20 -14.38 -0.95
CA LEU A 189 18.92 -13.11 -1.11
C LEU A 189 18.77 -12.58 -2.54
N ASN A 190 18.98 -13.43 -3.55
CA ASN A 190 18.77 -13.04 -4.95
C ASN A 190 17.31 -12.65 -5.22
N LEU A 191 16.36 -13.37 -4.62
CA LEU A 191 14.94 -13.03 -4.69
C LEU A 191 14.66 -11.68 -4.03
N LYS A 192 15.22 -11.43 -2.83
CA LYS A 192 15.10 -10.15 -2.12
C LYS A 192 15.62 -9.00 -3.00
N ASN A 193 16.86 -9.11 -3.47
CA ASN A 193 17.50 -8.09 -4.31
C ASN A 193 16.68 -7.81 -5.57
N THR A 194 16.21 -8.86 -6.24
CA THR A 194 15.35 -8.73 -7.42
C THR A 194 14.05 -7.99 -7.11
N LEU A 195 13.42 -8.28 -5.97
CA LEU A 195 12.19 -7.61 -5.54
C LEU A 195 12.44 -6.16 -5.13
N GLU A 196 13.55 -5.85 -4.48
CA GLU A 196 13.97 -4.50 -4.13
C GLU A 196 14.22 -3.66 -5.39
N THR A 197 15.07 -4.12 -6.32
CA THR A 197 15.32 -3.44 -7.60
C THR A 197 14.03 -3.09 -8.35
N ARG A 198 13.08 -4.03 -8.41
CA ARG A 198 11.80 -3.82 -9.10
C ARG A 198 10.87 -2.88 -8.35
N ALA A 199 10.83 -2.96 -7.02
CA ALA A 199 10.03 -2.06 -6.21
C ALA A 199 10.54 -0.61 -6.32
N ASP A 200 11.86 -0.44 -6.27
CA ASP A 200 12.52 0.86 -6.38
C ASP A 200 12.28 1.47 -7.76
N ALA A 201 12.46 0.71 -8.85
CA ALA A 201 12.19 1.19 -10.20
C ALA A 201 10.74 1.68 -10.38
N ILE A 202 9.75 0.96 -9.81
CA ILE A 202 8.34 1.39 -9.86
C ILE A 202 8.15 2.71 -9.11
N VAL A 203 8.77 2.86 -7.93
CA VAL A 203 8.67 4.10 -7.13
C VAL A 203 9.36 5.26 -7.83
N GLU A 204 10.55 5.06 -8.38
CA GLU A 204 11.31 6.07 -9.12
C GLU A 204 10.54 6.59 -10.33
N CYS A 205 10.03 5.69 -11.18
CA CYS A 205 9.19 6.06 -12.33
C CYS A 205 7.91 6.79 -11.88
N SER A 206 7.30 6.35 -10.78
CA SER A 206 6.12 7.01 -10.20
C SER A 206 6.42 8.43 -9.72
N VAL A 207 7.58 8.64 -9.09
CA VAL A 207 8.02 9.94 -8.59
C VAL A 207 8.36 10.88 -9.74
N ASP A 208 9.06 10.41 -10.77
CA ASP A 208 9.34 11.20 -11.96
C ASP A 208 8.05 11.65 -12.65
N TYR A 209 7.12 10.72 -12.87
CA TYR A 209 5.81 11.02 -13.43
C TYR A 209 5.05 12.09 -12.63
N TRP A 210 5.07 11.97 -11.29
CA TRP A 210 4.43 12.93 -10.39
C TRP A 210 5.06 14.33 -10.52
N ASN A 211 6.39 14.40 -10.59
CA ASN A 211 7.11 15.66 -10.73
C ASN A 211 6.85 16.32 -12.10
N ARG A 212 6.81 15.54 -13.19
CA ARG A 212 6.39 16.02 -14.53
C ARG A 212 5.00 16.63 -14.49
N MET A 213 4.06 15.93 -13.86
CA MET A 213 2.68 16.43 -13.70
C MET A 213 2.64 17.77 -12.94
N LEU A 214 3.37 17.91 -11.84
CA LEU A 214 3.44 19.16 -11.07
C LEU A 214 4.07 20.32 -11.84
N ARG A 215 5.10 20.06 -12.65
CA ARG A 215 5.66 21.09 -13.55
C ARG A 215 4.66 21.54 -14.59
N CYS A 216 3.88 20.61 -15.15
CA CYS A 216 2.81 20.94 -16.08
C CYS A 216 1.72 21.82 -15.42
N HIS A 217 1.34 21.51 -14.16
CA HIS A 217 0.43 22.36 -13.36
C HIS A 217 1.01 23.77 -13.19
N ALA A 218 2.29 23.89 -12.84
CA ALA A 218 2.94 25.19 -12.61
C ALA A 218 2.97 26.06 -13.89
N ARG A 219 3.29 25.48 -15.05
CA ARG A 219 3.24 26.19 -16.35
C ARG A 219 1.84 26.69 -16.65
N GLY A 220 0.83 25.86 -16.41
CA GLY A 220 -0.57 26.23 -16.60
C GLY A 220 -1.04 27.35 -15.67
N ASP A 221 -0.63 27.31 -14.40
CA ASP A 221 -0.88 28.38 -13.42
C ASP A 221 -0.28 29.72 -13.88
N GLU A 222 0.95 29.72 -14.42
CA GLU A 222 1.61 30.91 -14.95
C GLU A 222 0.84 31.49 -16.16
N LEU A 223 0.43 30.63 -17.10
CA LEU A 223 -0.35 31.05 -18.27
C LEU A 223 -1.70 31.65 -17.90
N CYS A 224 -2.39 31.08 -16.90
CA CYS A 224 -3.70 31.58 -16.45
C CYS A 224 -3.59 32.95 -15.77
N LYS A 225 -2.54 33.20 -14.99
CA LYS A 225 -2.35 34.47 -14.23
C LYS A 225 -2.18 35.70 -15.10
N ASN A 226 -1.88 35.52 -16.39
CA ASN A 226 -1.72 36.63 -17.33
C ASN A 226 -3.04 37.34 -17.65
N ILE A 227 -4.18 36.75 -17.33
CA ILE A 227 -5.52 37.33 -17.52
C ILE A 227 -6.22 37.41 -16.16
N SER A 228 -6.69 38.59 -15.77
CA SER A 228 -7.38 38.79 -14.49
C SER A 228 -8.83 38.33 -14.53
N ASN A 229 -9.41 38.00 -13.36
CA ASN A 229 -10.83 37.62 -13.29
C ASN A 229 -11.76 38.77 -13.72
N ASP A 230 -11.42 40.01 -13.37
CA ASP A 230 -12.20 41.20 -13.76
C ASP A 230 -12.25 41.38 -15.28
N GLU A 231 -11.13 41.12 -15.98
CA GLU A 231 -11.09 41.12 -17.44
C GLU A 231 -11.92 40.00 -18.06
N ILE A 232 -11.92 38.81 -17.44
CA ILE A 232 -12.74 37.68 -17.88
C ILE A 232 -14.21 38.04 -17.74
N GLU A 233 -14.62 38.57 -16.59
CA GLU A 233 -16.01 38.97 -16.31
C GLU A 233 -16.48 40.03 -17.31
N ALA A 234 -15.69 41.08 -17.55
CA ALA A 234 -16.03 42.10 -18.54
C ALA A 234 -16.23 41.54 -19.96
N VAL A 235 -15.41 40.56 -20.37
CA VAL A 235 -15.53 39.88 -21.68
C VAL A 235 -16.76 38.99 -21.73
N LEU A 236 -17.05 38.24 -20.67
CA LEU A 236 -18.21 37.35 -20.60
C LEU A 236 -19.53 38.12 -20.57
N GLU A 237 -19.60 39.23 -19.82
CA GLU A 237 -20.78 40.10 -19.73
C GLU A 237 -21.04 40.88 -21.03
N SER A 238 -19.99 41.40 -21.67
CA SER A 238 -20.14 42.17 -22.92
C SER A 238 -20.50 41.29 -24.12
N GLY A 239 -20.22 39.98 -24.06
CA GLY A 239 -20.36 39.06 -25.19
C GLY A 239 -19.39 39.31 -26.34
N GLN A 240 -18.42 40.23 -26.16
CA GLN A 240 -17.44 40.60 -27.19
C GLN A 240 -16.17 39.75 -27.06
N PHE A 241 -16.22 38.53 -27.61
CA PHE A 241 -15.10 37.57 -27.51
C PHE A 241 -13.99 37.78 -28.54
N SER A 242 -14.07 38.82 -29.37
CA SER A 242 -13.13 39.08 -30.45
C SER A 242 -12.58 40.50 -30.36
N ARG A 243 -11.27 40.64 -30.58
CA ARG A 243 -10.57 41.93 -30.70
C ARG A 243 -9.99 42.05 -32.10
N ASN A 244 -10.30 43.13 -32.80
CA ASN A 244 -9.88 43.36 -34.21
C ASN A 244 -10.29 42.19 -35.15
N GLY A 245 -11.45 41.59 -34.93
CA GLY A 245 -11.96 40.48 -35.74
C GLY A 245 -11.34 39.11 -35.44
N ILE A 246 -10.42 39.01 -34.49
CA ILE A 246 -9.80 37.75 -34.07
C ILE A 246 -10.30 37.38 -32.67
N HIS A 247 -10.71 36.12 -32.49
CA HIS A 247 -11.16 35.62 -31.19
C HIS A 247 -10.04 35.68 -30.15
N LEU A 248 -10.35 36.08 -28.91
CA LEU A 248 -9.36 36.24 -27.84
C LEU A 248 -8.59 34.94 -27.55
N ALA A 249 -9.28 33.80 -27.56
CA ALA A 249 -8.70 32.46 -27.40
C ALA A 249 -8.19 31.81 -28.71
N HIS A 250 -7.98 32.56 -29.79
CA HIS A 250 -7.53 32.00 -31.07
C HIS A 250 -6.09 31.48 -30.98
N PRO A 251 -5.76 30.26 -31.47
CA PRO A 251 -4.45 29.63 -31.25
C PRO A 251 -3.27 30.32 -31.97
N ASP A 252 -3.55 31.15 -32.97
CA ASP A 252 -2.52 31.97 -33.64
C ASP A 252 -2.26 33.31 -32.91
N SER A 253 -3.10 33.68 -31.92
CA SER A 253 -2.88 34.87 -31.10
C SER A 253 -1.79 34.62 -30.05
N PRO A 254 -0.87 35.57 -29.80
CA PRO A 254 0.16 35.43 -28.76
C PRO A 254 -0.39 35.14 -27.37
N THR A 255 -1.56 35.68 -27.03
CA THR A 255 -2.24 35.46 -25.73
C THR A 255 -3.38 34.46 -25.84
N GLY A 256 -3.55 33.79 -26.99
CA GLY A 256 -4.69 32.93 -27.26
C GLY A 256 -4.81 31.75 -26.29
N ILE A 257 -3.69 31.10 -26.00
CA ILE A 257 -3.67 29.97 -25.05
C ILE A 257 -3.92 30.43 -23.62
N ASN A 258 -3.44 31.63 -23.25
CA ASN A 258 -3.65 32.23 -21.94
C ASN A 258 -5.14 32.48 -21.71
N TRP A 259 -5.80 33.13 -22.67
CA TRP A 259 -7.25 33.35 -22.65
C TRP A 259 -8.03 32.03 -22.60
N PHE A 260 -7.64 31.04 -23.41
CA PHE A 260 -8.31 29.74 -23.42
C PHE A 260 -8.24 29.05 -22.05
N LEU A 261 -7.05 28.98 -21.44
CA LEU A 261 -6.86 28.34 -20.14
C LEU A 261 -7.48 29.14 -18.99
N ALA A 262 -7.30 30.46 -18.97
CA ALA A 262 -7.80 31.33 -17.91
C ALA A 262 -9.33 31.32 -17.85
N VAL A 263 -10.01 31.46 -18.99
CA VAL A 263 -11.47 31.40 -19.04
C VAL A 263 -11.98 30.00 -18.70
N ALA A 264 -11.29 28.94 -19.14
CA ALA A 264 -11.70 27.57 -18.82
C ALA A 264 -11.59 27.30 -17.31
N ARG A 265 -10.52 27.81 -16.68
CA ARG A 265 -10.36 27.77 -15.22
C ARG A 265 -11.42 28.59 -14.50
N TYR A 266 -11.73 29.79 -14.99
CA TYR A 266 -12.78 30.64 -14.44
C TYR A 266 -14.13 29.91 -14.39
N TYR A 267 -14.59 29.34 -15.51
CA TYR A 267 -15.82 28.53 -15.54
C TYR A 267 -15.75 27.32 -14.60
N ALA A 268 -14.57 26.72 -14.45
CA ALA A 268 -14.43 25.56 -13.57
C ALA A 268 -14.50 25.94 -12.08
N GLU A 269 -13.99 27.12 -11.71
CA GLU A 269 -13.89 27.61 -10.33
C GLU A 269 -15.12 28.39 -9.85
N GLN A 270 -15.69 29.23 -10.73
CA GLN A 270 -16.68 30.24 -10.36
C GLN A 270 -18.11 29.87 -10.77
N THR A 271 -18.30 28.92 -11.70
CA THR A 271 -19.64 28.56 -12.20
C THR A 271 -19.93 27.07 -12.07
N ASP A 272 -21.21 26.71 -12.10
CA ASP A 272 -21.69 25.33 -12.08
C ASP A 272 -22.05 24.78 -13.48
N GLU A 273 -21.81 25.57 -14.53
CA GLU A 273 -22.22 25.26 -15.92
C GLU A 273 -21.52 24.02 -16.50
N LEU A 274 -20.26 23.77 -16.11
CA LEU A 274 -19.45 22.67 -16.65
C LEU A 274 -19.49 21.41 -15.79
N LYS A 275 -19.97 20.29 -16.33
CA LYS A 275 -19.95 18.99 -15.63
C LYS A 275 -18.57 18.33 -15.64
N SER A 276 -17.81 18.53 -16.70
CA SER A 276 -16.45 18.05 -16.87
C SER A 276 -15.59 19.05 -17.65
N MET A 277 -14.26 18.95 -17.50
CA MET A 277 -13.32 19.76 -18.26
C MET A 277 -12.93 19.03 -19.55
N THR A 278 -13.85 19.00 -20.51
CA THR A 278 -13.63 18.43 -21.85
C THR A 278 -13.94 19.45 -22.94
N PHE A 279 -13.36 19.26 -24.12
CA PHE A 279 -13.69 20.10 -25.28
C PHE A 279 -15.17 20.00 -25.67
N ASP A 280 -15.80 18.85 -25.43
CA ASP A 280 -17.22 18.62 -25.76
C ASP A 280 -18.15 19.35 -24.80
N ASP A 281 -17.77 19.52 -23.53
CA ASP A 281 -18.53 20.35 -22.58
C ASP A 281 -18.23 21.84 -22.80
N LEU A 282 -16.97 22.20 -23.08
CA LEU A 282 -16.58 23.60 -23.29
C LEU A 282 -17.23 24.21 -24.54
N GLN A 283 -17.36 23.46 -25.63
CA GLN A 283 -17.96 23.99 -26.88
C GLN A 283 -19.43 24.41 -26.74
N GLU A 284 -20.12 23.98 -25.69
CA GLU A 284 -21.50 24.42 -25.40
C GLU A 284 -21.53 25.86 -24.88
N LEU A 285 -20.41 26.36 -24.35
CA LEU A 285 -20.29 27.73 -23.87
C LEU A 285 -20.01 28.71 -25.03
N PRO A 286 -20.66 29.89 -25.05
CA PRO A 286 -20.51 30.88 -26.13
C PRO A 286 -19.06 31.29 -26.42
N PHE A 287 -18.23 31.44 -25.38
CA PHE A 287 -16.82 31.84 -25.53
C PHE A 287 -15.97 30.79 -26.27
N PHE A 288 -16.20 29.51 -26.06
CA PHE A 288 -15.33 28.47 -26.65
C PHE A 288 -15.84 27.94 -27.98
N ARG A 289 -17.17 28.01 -28.21
CA ARG A 289 -17.82 27.46 -29.40
C ARG A 289 -17.13 27.86 -30.73
N PRO A 290 -16.78 29.13 -30.98
CA PRO A 290 -16.17 29.53 -32.25
C PRO A 290 -14.78 28.92 -32.50
N VAL A 291 -14.01 28.70 -31.42
CA VAL A 291 -12.63 28.20 -31.50
C VAL A 291 -12.58 26.67 -31.53
N ILE A 292 -13.49 26.00 -30.81
CA ILE A 292 -13.52 24.53 -30.72
C ILE A 292 -14.26 23.90 -31.91
N TYR A 293 -15.34 24.52 -32.40
CA TYR A 293 -16.14 23.96 -33.50
C TYR A 293 -15.43 24.08 -34.86
N ASN A 294 -14.55 25.06 -35.02
CA ASN A 294 -13.82 25.29 -36.26
C ASN A 294 -12.73 24.23 -36.48
N SER A 295 -12.80 23.56 -37.64
CA SER A 295 -11.94 22.46 -38.05
C SER A 295 -10.47 22.86 -38.25
N HIS A 296 -10.18 24.14 -38.48
CA HIS A 296 -8.81 24.67 -38.64
C HIS A 296 -8.19 25.12 -37.32
N SER A 297 -8.96 25.75 -36.43
CA SER A 297 -8.46 26.23 -35.13
C SER A 297 -8.31 25.09 -34.13
N LYS A 298 -9.20 24.09 -34.12
CA LYS A 298 -9.17 22.99 -33.14
C LYS A 298 -7.84 22.22 -33.16
N PRO A 299 -7.29 21.76 -34.32
CA PRO A 299 -5.99 21.09 -34.34
C PRO A 299 -4.84 21.98 -33.86
N LYS A 300 -4.83 23.27 -34.26
CA LYS A 300 -3.82 24.23 -33.81
C LYS A 300 -3.88 24.47 -32.30
N LEU A 301 -5.07 24.57 -31.73
CA LEU A 301 -5.27 24.70 -30.30
C LEU A 301 -4.73 23.48 -29.54
N ARG A 302 -4.95 22.25 -30.05
CA ARG A 302 -4.35 21.04 -29.48
C ARG A 302 -2.81 21.10 -29.53
N ALA A 303 -2.24 21.56 -30.64
CA ALA A 303 -0.81 21.77 -30.77
C ALA A 303 -0.25 22.79 -29.76
N ARG A 304 -0.93 23.93 -29.59
CA ARG A 304 -0.56 24.95 -28.60
C ARG A 304 -0.64 24.45 -27.16
N LEU A 305 -1.60 23.58 -26.84
CA LEU A 305 -1.67 22.94 -25.51
C LEU A 305 -0.48 22.01 -25.26
N TRP A 306 -0.05 21.26 -26.27
CA TRP A 306 1.16 20.43 -26.16
C TRP A 306 2.43 21.28 -26.03
N GLU A 307 2.55 22.34 -26.83
CA GLU A 307 3.65 23.30 -26.75
C GLU A 307 3.74 23.94 -25.36
N ALA A 308 2.61 24.38 -24.80
CA ALA A 308 2.52 24.93 -23.46
C ALA A 308 2.96 23.94 -22.36
N ALA A 309 2.61 22.66 -22.52
CA ALA A 309 3.01 21.61 -21.60
C ALA A 309 4.48 21.16 -21.79
N GLY A 310 5.05 21.29 -22.99
CA GLY A 310 6.41 20.86 -23.34
C GLY A 310 6.64 19.36 -23.08
N ASP A 311 7.84 19.00 -22.62
CA ASP A 311 8.22 17.61 -22.31
C ASP A 311 7.44 16.98 -21.14
N ASP A 312 6.67 17.80 -20.40
CA ASP A 312 5.81 17.37 -19.31
C ASP A 312 4.39 16.94 -19.80
N CYS A 313 4.13 17.05 -21.10
CA CYS A 313 2.90 16.57 -21.72
C CYS A 313 2.79 15.03 -21.71
N ILE A 314 1.58 14.52 -21.95
CA ILE A 314 1.34 13.10 -22.18
C ILE A 314 1.12 12.88 -23.68
N ASP A 315 1.80 11.88 -24.24
CA ASP A 315 1.85 11.60 -25.69
C ASP A 315 0.48 11.51 -26.38
N ASN A 316 0.56 11.69 -27.71
CA ASN A 316 -0.44 11.98 -28.77
C ASN A 316 -1.92 11.56 -28.64
N ASN A 317 -2.33 10.75 -27.67
CA ASN A 317 -3.72 10.27 -27.52
C ASN A 317 -4.48 10.86 -26.32
N THR A 318 -3.90 11.82 -25.59
CA THR A 318 -4.45 12.30 -24.31
C THR A 318 -4.52 13.83 -24.15
N VAL A 319 -4.82 14.58 -25.23
CA VAL A 319 -4.94 16.06 -25.17
C VAL A 319 -5.81 16.56 -24.01
N ASN A 320 -6.96 15.93 -23.76
CA ASN A 320 -7.81 16.33 -22.64
C ASN A 320 -7.10 16.17 -21.28
N GLU A 321 -6.25 15.15 -21.13
CA GLU A 321 -5.48 14.97 -19.91
C GLU A 321 -4.40 16.04 -19.75
N THR A 322 -3.65 16.35 -20.83
CA THR A 322 -2.69 17.46 -20.85
C THR A 322 -3.38 18.80 -20.55
N PHE A 323 -4.52 19.06 -21.17
CA PHE A 323 -5.35 20.23 -20.90
C PHE A 323 -5.77 20.30 -19.42
N ASN A 324 -6.27 19.20 -18.86
CA ASN A 324 -6.65 19.15 -17.44
C ASN A 324 -5.46 19.39 -16.50
N ARG A 325 -4.27 18.88 -16.85
CA ARG A 325 -3.05 19.17 -16.09
C ARG A 325 -2.66 20.65 -16.16
N LEU A 326 -2.73 21.28 -17.32
CA LEU A 326 -2.50 22.73 -17.44
C LEU A 326 -3.53 23.55 -16.62
N LEU A 327 -4.72 23.00 -16.36
CA LEU A 327 -5.69 23.64 -15.46
C LEU A 327 -5.46 23.34 -13.97
N GLY A 328 -4.46 22.51 -13.62
CA GLY A 328 -4.19 22.10 -12.24
C GLY A 328 -5.08 20.95 -11.73
N TYR A 329 -5.84 20.28 -12.59
CA TYR A 329 -6.62 19.11 -12.22
C TYR A 329 -5.78 17.83 -12.23
N LEU A 330 -6.07 16.93 -11.29
CA LEU A 330 -5.51 15.58 -11.28
C LEU A 330 -6.33 14.65 -12.18
N SER A 331 -5.66 13.89 -13.04
CA SER A 331 -6.27 12.81 -13.79
C SER A 331 -6.45 11.55 -12.92
N PRO A 332 -7.25 10.56 -13.39
CA PRO A 332 -7.28 9.24 -12.78
C PRO A 332 -5.89 8.58 -12.68
N ARG A 333 -5.02 8.80 -13.68
CA ARG A 333 -3.66 8.24 -13.68
C ARG A 333 -2.80 8.93 -12.61
N ASP A 334 -2.88 10.25 -12.48
CA ASP A 334 -2.16 11.01 -11.45
C ASP A 334 -2.51 10.50 -10.04
N CYS A 335 -3.81 10.35 -9.75
CA CYS A 335 -4.26 9.81 -8.46
C CYS A 335 -3.80 8.36 -8.22
N ALA A 336 -3.73 7.55 -9.28
CA ALA A 336 -3.27 6.18 -9.20
C ALA A 336 -1.77 6.08 -8.91
N VAL A 337 -0.96 6.93 -9.54
CA VAL A 337 0.49 7.02 -9.33
C VAL A 337 0.79 7.52 -7.91
N ALA A 338 0.13 8.58 -7.43
CA ALA A 338 0.23 9.00 -6.04
C ALA A 338 -0.11 7.87 -5.06
N SER A 339 -1.16 7.09 -5.36
CA SER A 339 -1.52 5.92 -4.55
C SER A 339 -0.47 4.82 -4.60
N ALA A 340 0.23 4.62 -5.73
CA ALA A 340 1.31 3.64 -5.84
C ALA A 340 2.49 4.00 -4.93
N ILE A 341 2.90 5.27 -4.91
CA ILE A 341 3.96 5.79 -4.03
C ILE A 341 3.57 5.58 -2.56
N ILE A 342 2.37 6.02 -2.17
CA ILE A 342 1.87 5.88 -0.79
C ILE A 342 1.75 4.40 -0.40
N ALA A 343 1.32 3.52 -1.30
CA ALA A 343 1.20 2.09 -1.02
C ALA A 343 2.57 1.40 -0.82
N SER A 344 3.64 1.93 -1.43
CA SER A 344 4.99 1.41 -1.26
C SER A 344 5.55 1.74 0.13
N GLU A 345 5.39 2.98 0.59
CA GLU A 345 5.89 3.42 1.90
C GLU A 345 4.94 3.14 3.08
N ASN A 346 3.64 3.05 2.81
CA ASN A 346 2.62 2.75 3.80
C ASN A 346 1.78 1.54 3.38
N PRO A 347 2.40 0.35 3.31
CA PRO A 347 1.72 -0.88 2.88
C PRO A 347 0.66 -1.34 3.87
N SER A 348 0.48 -0.68 5.03
CA SER A 348 -0.62 -0.91 5.98
C SER A 348 -1.99 -0.52 5.40
N PHE A 349 -2.02 0.43 4.46
CA PHE A 349 -3.21 0.86 3.74
C PHE A 349 -3.55 -0.12 2.62
N ASN A 350 -4.72 -0.75 2.67
CA ASN A 350 -5.12 -1.65 1.59
C ASN A 350 -5.63 -0.82 0.39
N PRO A 351 -5.56 -1.36 -0.84
CA PRO A 351 -5.91 -0.60 -2.04
C PRO A 351 -7.29 0.07 -1.98
N SER A 352 -8.31 -0.67 -1.53
CA SER A 352 -9.68 -0.14 -1.43
C SER A 352 -9.83 0.99 -0.42
N SER A 353 -9.04 0.96 0.65
CA SER A 353 -9.04 1.98 1.71
C SER A 353 -8.29 3.22 1.22
N LEU A 354 -7.15 3.02 0.55
CA LEU A 354 -6.33 4.10 0.00
C LEU A 354 -7.09 4.88 -1.08
N THR A 355 -7.74 4.22 -2.04
CA THR A 355 -8.49 4.91 -3.10
C THR A 355 -9.76 5.62 -2.61
N ASN A 356 -10.24 5.28 -1.40
CA ASN A 356 -11.44 5.86 -0.78
C ASN A 356 -11.15 6.73 0.43
N ILE A 357 -9.89 7.07 0.67
CA ILE A 357 -9.45 7.83 1.83
C ILE A 357 -10.20 9.17 1.94
N ARG A 358 -10.66 9.47 3.16
CA ARG A 358 -11.35 10.71 3.50
C ARG A 358 -10.36 11.65 4.20
N LEU A 359 -10.24 12.85 3.65
CA LEU A 359 -9.49 13.97 4.22
C LEU A 359 -10.29 14.64 5.33
N TYR A 360 -11.62 14.76 5.16
CA TYR A 360 -12.51 15.43 6.11
C TYR A 360 -13.55 14.49 6.72
N ARG A 361 -13.91 14.78 7.97
CA ARG A 361 -15.04 14.20 8.71
C ARG A 361 -16.36 14.82 8.25
N ARG A 362 -17.48 14.30 8.79
CA ARG A 362 -18.82 14.86 8.56
C ARG A 362 -18.98 16.26 9.16
N ASP A 363 -18.30 16.53 10.27
CA ASP A 363 -18.26 17.81 10.98
C ASP A 363 -17.24 18.81 10.40
N GLY A 364 -16.66 18.51 9.23
CA GLY A 364 -15.66 19.37 8.58
C GLY A 364 -14.25 19.30 9.18
N LYS A 365 -14.01 18.51 10.24
CA LYS A 365 -12.67 18.37 10.83
C LYS A 365 -11.75 17.45 10.01
N PHE A 366 -10.45 17.72 10.01
CA PHE A 366 -9.46 16.91 9.31
C PHE A 366 -9.27 15.52 9.93
N TYR A 367 -9.06 14.51 9.09
CA TYR A 367 -8.54 13.20 9.49
C TYR A 367 -7.01 13.15 9.53
N LEU A 368 -6.34 14.17 8.98
CA LEU A 368 -4.91 14.39 9.14
C LEU A 368 -4.66 14.99 10.51
N ARG A 369 -3.73 14.41 11.24
CA ARG A 369 -3.21 14.98 12.48
C ARG A 369 -1.73 15.26 12.30
N GLY A 370 -1.34 16.53 12.41
CA GLY A 370 0.07 16.89 12.54
C GLY A 370 0.53 16.61 13.97
N ASN A 371 1.65 15.93 14.13
CA ASN A 371 2.36 15.91 15.39
C ASN A 371 3.29 17.13 15.42
N SER A 372 3.03 18.09 16.31
CA SER A 372 3.80 19.32 16.47
C SER A 372 5.25 19.08 16.87
N ASP A 373 5.54 17.95 17.55
CA ASP A 373 6.88 17.65 18.06
C ASP A 373 7.80 17.09 16.99
N ASN A 374 7.26 16.27 16.08
CA ASN A 374 8.06 15.55 15.08
C ASN A 374 7.79 16.05 13.64
N LYS A 375 6.95 17.10 13.48
CA LYS A 375 6.40 17.59 12.20
C LYS A 375 5.80 16.48 11.30
N ARG A 376 5.46 15.31 11.85
CA ARG A 376 4.96 14.15 11.08
C ARG A 376 3.45 14.20 10.91
N ILE A 377 2.98 13.83 9.73
CA ILE A 377 1.56 13.73 9.41
C ILE A 377 1.07 12.31 9.68
N THR A 378 0.02 12.19 10.48
CA THR A 378 -0.67 10.93 10.72
C THR A 378 -1.96 10.87 9.91
N VAL A 379 -2.09 9.82 9.10
CA VAL A 379 -3.28 9.56 8.29
C VAL A 379 -4.11 8.43 8.90
N SER A 380 -5.42 8.65 9.00
CA SER A 380 -6.38 7.61 9.39
C SER A 380 -7.29 7.20 8.23
N VAL A 381 -7.20 5.95 7.79
CA VAL A 381 -8.00 5.41 6.69
C VAL A 381 -9.06 4.45 7.22
N SER A 382 -10.29 4.57 6.71
CA SER A 382 -11.38 3.66 7.06
C SER A 382 -11.21 2.30 6.37
N LYS A 383 -11.44 1.20 7.11
CA LYS A 383 -11.60 -0.16 6.61
C LYS A 383 -13.05 -0.62 6.87
N PRO A 384 -14.02 -0.30 5.98
CA PRO A 384 -15.44 -0.57 6.22
C PRO A 384 -15.73 -2.05 6.49
N ARG A 385 -15.10 -2.96 5.73
CA ARG A 385 -15.28 -4.42 5.89
C ARG A 385 -14.81 -4.96 7.25
N ALA A 386 -13.86 -4.28 7.89
CA ALA A 386 -13.33 -4.67 9.20
C ALA A 386 -13.90 -3.80 10.33
N GLN A 387 -14.84 -2.89 10.01
CA GLN A 387 -15.40 -1.90 10.94
C GLN A 387 -14.36 -1.16 11.78
N SER A 388 -13.17 -0.94 11.21
CA SER A 388 -12.04 -0.35 11.93
C SER A 388 -11.36 0.74 11.11
N ARG A 389 -10.53 1.55 11.75
CA ARG A 389 -9.66 2.51 11.06
C ARG A 389 -8.22 2.07 11.24
N LYS A 390 -7.40 2.24 10.20
CA LYS A 390 -5.96 2.10 10.31
C LYS A 390 -5.32 3.47 10.32
N VAL A 391 -4.35 3.62 11.20
CA VAL A 391 -3.59 4.84 11.41
C VAL A 391 -2.16 4.53 11.03
N SER A 392 -1.56 5.35 10.17
CA SER A 392 -0.14 5.25 9.84
C SER A 392 0.47 6.64 9.89
N VAL A 393 1.66 6.71 10.46
CA VAL A 393 2.54 7.88 10.31
C VAL A 393 3.10 7.85 8.90
N LEU A 394 2.99 8.97 8.18
CA LEU A 394 3.50 9.06 6.81
C LEU A 394 5.02 9.32 6.83
N PRO A 395 5.81 8.56 6.06
CA PRO A 395 7.19 8.91 5.76
C PRO A 395 7.30 10.20 4.93
N PRO A 396 8.51 10.77 4.75
CA PRO A 396 8.70 12.05 4.08
C PRO A 396 8.13 12.12 2.66
N LEU A 397 8.36 11.08 1.83
CA LEU A 397 7.88 11.07 0.45
C LEU A 397 6.34 10.99 0.41
N SER A 398 5.72 10.08 1.16
CA SER A 398 4.26 9.99 1.27
C SER A 398 3.64 11.26 1.84
N THR A 399 4.32 11.92 2.79
CA THR A 399 3.92 13.22 3.33
C THR A 399 3.89 14.27 2.22
N ARG A 400 4.96 14.38 1.42
CA ARG A 400 5.04 15.28 0.28
C ARG A 400 3.91 15.01 -0.72
N ILE A 401 3.73 13.75 -1.13
CA ILE A 401 2.67 13.37 -2.09
C ILE A 401 1.27 13.72 -1.54
N VAL A 402 0.98 13.43 -0.28
CA VAL A 402 -0.31 13.76 0.32
C VAL A 402 -0.54 15.28 0.34
N MET A 403 0.48 16.06 0.69
CA MET A 403 0.38 17.53 0.69
C MET A 403 0.18 18.10 -0.72
N ASP A 404 0.89 17.58 -1.71
CA ASP A 404 0.71 17.95 -3.12
C ASP A 404 -0.71 17.60 -3.61
N VAL A 405 -1.22 16.41 -3.28
CA VAL A 405 -2.60 16.03 -3.62
C VAL A 405 -3.60 16.97 -2.97
N ILE A 406 -3.42 17.36 -1.70
CA ILE A 406 -4.31 18.32 -1.02
C ILE A 406 -4.31 19.65 -1.77
N ARG A 407 -3.14 20.15 -2.17
CA ARG A 407 -2.98 21.38 -2.96
C ARG A 407 -3.71 21.28 -4.30
N CYS A 408 -3.40 20.27 -5.12
CA CYS A 408 -4.00 20.08 -6.45
C CYS A 408 -5.52 19.85 -6.38
N THR A 409 -6.03 19.27 -5.29
CA THR A 409 -7.47 19.00 -5.13
C THR A 409 -8.24 20.15 -4.49
N ASN A 410 -7.61 21.29 -4.18
CA ASN A 410 -8.28 22.43 -3.56
C ASN A 410 -9.41 23.00 -4.44
N MET A 411 -9.14 23.25 -5.73
CA MET A 411 -10.13 23.75 -6.70
C MET A 411 -11.34 22.81 -6.84
N PRO A 412 -11.19 21.53 -7.24
CA PRO A 412 -12.35 20.63 -7.37
C PRO A 412 -13.10 20.44 -6.04
N ARG A 413 -12.42 20.57 -4.90
CA ARG A 413 -13.04 20.47 -3.58
C ARG A 413 -13.98 21.65 -3.28
N ARG A 414 -13.57 22.88 -3.59
CA ARG A 414 -14.43 24.08 -3.42
C ARG A 414 -15.68 23.98 -4.26
N ARG A 415 -15.53 23.56 -5.53
CA ARG A 415 -16.64 23.30 -6.44
C ARG A 415 -17.62 22.26 -5.91
N LEU A 416 -17.13 21.10 -5.46
CA LEU A 416 -18.01 20.07 -4.89
C LEU A 416 -18.71 20.55 -3.61
N LEU A 417 -18.08 21.44 -2.84
CA LEU A 417 -18.67 22.03 -1.64
C LEU A 417 -19.81 23.00 -2.00
N SER A 418 -19.65 23.87 -3.01
CA SER A 418 -20.71 24.77 -3.48
C SER A 418 -21.89 24.01 -4.09
N GLU A 419 -21.62 22.91 -4.79
CA GLU A 419 -22.65 22.01 -5.33
C GLU A 419 -23.32 21.11 -4.26
N GLY A 420 -22.90 21.17 -2.99
CA GLY A 420 -23.44 20.34 -1.91
C GLY A 420 -23.10 18.84 -2.00
N LYS A 421 -22.12 18.46 -2.84
CA LYS A 421 -21.73 17.06 -3.08
C LYS A 421 -20.71 16.57 -2.06
N SER A 422 -21.01 15.48 -1.36
CA SER A 422 -20.18 15.05 -0.22
C SER A 422 -18.81 14.43 -0.57
N GLY A 423 -18.54 14.26 -1.87
CA GLY A 423 -17.27 13.84 -2.42
C GLY A 423 -16.10 14.78 -2.09
N TRP A 424 -16.36 16.06 -1.80
CA TRP A 424 -15.35 17.05 -1.40
C TRP A 424 -14.46 16.59 -0.23
N ARG A 425 -14.99 15.70 0.62
CA ARG A 425 -14.32 15.14 1.80
C ARG A 425 -13.21 14.14 1.46
N LYS A 426 -13.09 13.71 0.21
CA LYS A 426 -12.10 12.72 -0.24
C LYS A 426 -10.74 13.40 -0.46
N LEU A 427 -9.66 12.64 -0.25
CA LEU A 427 -8.31 13.13 -0.58
C LEU A 427 -8.15 13.24 -2.09
N PHE A 428 -8.43 12.15 -2.80
CA PHE A 428 -8.32 12.07 -4.25
C PHE A 428 -9.62 12.54 -4.91
N LEU A 429 -9.48 13.59 -5.71
CA LEU A 429 -10.50 14.11 -6.61
C LEU A 429 -9.90 14.10 -8.02
N VAL A 430 -10.62 13.51 -8.97
CA VAL A 430 -10.19 13.33 -10.35
C VAL A 430 -11.01 14.23 -11.26
N SER A 431 -10.36 14.79 -12.28
CA SER A 431 -11.03 15.27 -13.48
C SER A 431 -10.93 14.19 -14.57
N SER A 432 -12.08 13.80 -15.10
CA SER A 432 -12.20 12.77 -16.13
C SER A 432 -13.18 13.24 -17.20
N ARG A 433 -13.27 12.49 -18.31
CA ARG A 433 -14.21 12.78 -19.40
C ARG A 433 -15.68 12.89 -18.97
N ASN A 434 -16.02 12.31 -17.82
CA ASN A 434 -17.42 12.23 -17.37
C ASN A 434 -17.71 13.14 -16.18
N GLN A 435 -16.70 13.50 -15.37
CA GLN A 435 -16.91 14.23 -14.12
C GLN A 435 -15.63 14.84 -13.56
N ILE A 436 -15.81 15.93 -12.81
CA ILE A 436 -14.90 16.41 -11.78
C ILE A 436 -15.45 15.90 -10.43
N GLY A 437 -14.73 15.01 -9.74
CA GLY A 437 -15.26 14.40 -8.53
C GLY A 437 -14.43 13.25 -7.95
N SER A 438 -15.00 12.49 -7.03
CA SER A 438 -14.35 11.29 -6.52
C SER A 438 -14.69 10.07 -7.38
N SER A 439 -13.69 9.24 -7.70
CA SER A 439 -13.90 7.95 -8.38
C SER A 439 -12.93 6.90 -7.84
N PRO A 440 -13.37 5.94 -7.01
CA PRO A 440 -12.46 4.99 -6.37
C PRO A 440 -11.83 3.97 -7.35
N ASN A 441 -12.29 3.95 -8.60
CA ASN A 441 -11.80 3.05 -9.64
C ASN A 441 -10.57 3.58 -10.40
N PHE A 442 -10.05 4.77 -10.04
CA PHE A 442 -8.89 5.34 -10.71
C PHE A 442 -7.68 4.41 -10.67
N ALA A 443 -7.47 3.60 -9.61
CA ALA A 443 -6.32 2.71 -9.50
C ALA A 443 -6.18 1.68 -10.64
N LYS A 444 -7.26 1.42 -11.40
CA LYS A 444 -7.21 0.55 -12.59
C LYS A 444 -6.39 1.14 -13.74
N THR A 445 -6.15 2.45 -13.75
CA THR A 445 -5.31 3.11 -14.78
C THR A 445 -3.85 2.74 -14.69
N LEU A 446 -3.41 2.10 -13.59
CA LEU A 446 -2.05 1.56 -13.52
C LEU A 446 -1.86 0.35 -14.44
N THR A 447 -2.92 -0.39 -14.78
CA THR A 447 -2.79 -1.70 -15.48
C THR A 447 -3.76 -1.98 -16.62
N THR A 448 -5.02 -1.56 -16.53
CA THR A 448 -6.12 -2.18 -17.32
C THR A 448 -7.13 -1.18 -17.88
N ASN A 449 -6.90 0.12 -17.77
CA ASN A 449 -7.84 1.11 -18.31
C ASN A 449 -7.57 1.39 -19.79
N ALA A 450 -8.59 1.78 -20.55
CA ALA A 450 -8.45 2.17 -21.96
C ALA A 450 -7.60 3.47 -22.05
N GLY A 451 -6.31 3.33 -22.30
CA GLY A 451 -5.33 4.41 -22.40
C GLY A 451 -3.92 3.95 -22.03
N LEU A 452 -2.94 4.86 -22.09
CA LEU A 452 -1.57 4.59 -21.65
C LEU A 452 -1.53 4.31 -20.14
N SER A 453 -0.86 3.26 -19.71
CA SER A 453 -0.57 2.97 -18.29
C SER A 453 0.73 3.64 -17.84
N LEU A 454 1.07 3.56 -16.55
CA LEU A 454 2.39 3.98 -16.08
C LEU A 454 3.50 3.14 -16.73
N HIS A 455 3.25 1.83 -16.91
CA HIS A 455 4.22 0.94 -17.57
C HIS A 455 4.48 1.36 -19.01
N ASP A 456 3.44 1.71 -19.78
CA ASP A 456 3.61 2.15 -21.17
C ASP A 456 4.44 3.44 -21.30
N LEU A 457 4.39 4.33 -20.29
CA LEU A 457 5.13 5.60 -20.27
C LEU A 457 6.61 5.44 -19.89
N TYR A 458 6.96 4.39 -19.15
CA TYR A 458 8.31 4.10 -18.65
C TYR A 458 8.74 2.69 -19.06
N LYS A 459 8.40 2.32 -20.29
CA LYS A 459 8.53 0.95 -20.77
C LYS A 459 9.99 0.51 -20.76
N ASP A 460 10.89 1.35 -21.26
CA ASP A 460 12.31 1.01 -21.38
C ASP A 460 12.96 0.83 -20.02
N GLU A 461 12.62 1.66 -19.03
CA GLU A 461 13.13 1.59 -17.67
C GLU A 461 12.59 0.37 -16.92
N LEU A 462 11.28 0.09 -17.06
CA LEU A 462 10.61 -0.98 -16.32
C LEU A 462 10.87 -2.36 -16.94
N ASP A 463 10.91 -2.49 -18.26
CA ASP A 463 11.21 -3.75 -18.94
C ASP A 463 12.65 -4.19 -18.68
N LYS A 464 13.61 -3.24 -18.56
CA LYS A 464 15.01 -3.51 -18.23
C LYS A 464 15.20 -4.26 -16.91
N VAL A 465 14.34 -4.01 -15.92
CA VAL A 465 14.35 -4.70 -14.62
C VAL A 465 13.32 -5.84 -14.53
N GLY A 466 12.67 -6.16 -15.65
CA GLY A 466 11.69 -7.24 -15.78
C GLY A 466 10.36 -6.97 -15.09
N VAL A 467 9.96 -5.70 -14.95
CA VAL A 467 8.62 -5.32 -14.48
C VAL A 467 7.64 -5.37 -15.66
N THR A 468 6.58 -6.17 -15.54
CA THR A 468 5.53 -6.25 -16.56
C THR A 468 4.32 -5.38 -16.18
N PRO A 469 3.44 -5.01 -17.13
CA PRO A 469 2.26 -4.18 -16.85
C PRO A 469 1.39 -4.74 -15.71
N SER A 470 1.27 -6.07 -15.61
CA SER A 470 0.48 -6.72 -14.56
C SER A 470 1.02 -6.50 -13.15
N MET A 471 2.31 -6.19 -13.01
CA MET A 471 2.99 -6.01 -11.73
C MET A 471 2.76 -4.60 -11.16
N VAL A 472 2.45 -3.62 -12.01
CA VAL A 472 2.25 -2.22 -11.61
C VAL A 472 0.83 -2.03 -11.08
N ASN A 473 0.50 -2.60 -9.93
CA ASN A 473 -0.78 -2.37 -9.27
C ASN A 473 -0.64 -2.31 -7.75
N LEU A 474 -1.59 -1.62 -7.09
CA LEU A 474 -1.54 -1.39 -5.65
C LEU A 474 -1.52 -2.68 -4.80
N TYR A 475 -2.12 -3.77 -5.29
CA TYR A 475 -2.08 -5.05 -4.57
C TYR A 475 -0.70 -5.69 -4.67
N THR A 476 -0.11 -5.74 -5.87
CA THR A 476 1.22 -6.32 -6.09
C THR A 476 2.29 -5.52 -5.38
N ILE A 477 2.29 -4.18 -5.48
CA ILE A 477 3.23 -3.31 -4.75
C ILE A 477 3.20 -3.62 -3.24
N ARG A 478 2.00 -3.65 -2.67
CA ARG A 478 1.80 -4.01 -1.26
C ARG A 478 2.26 -5.43 -0.93
N CYS A 479 2.03 -6.39 -1.83
CA CYS A 479 2.46 -7.78 -1.65
C CYS A 479 3.98 -7.91 -1.66
N THR A 480 4.65 -7.20 -2.57
CA THR A 480 6.11 -7.12 -2.64
C THR A 480 6.69 -6.60 -1.33
N GLN A 481 6.14 -5.52 -0.77
CA GLN A 481 6.58 -5.00 0.53
C GLN A 481 6.41 -6.04 1.66
N GLY A 482 5.30 -6.79 1.66
CA GLY A 482 5.09 -7.87 2.62
C GLY A 482 6.11 -9.01 2.48
N ILE A 483 6.47 -9.40 1.25
CA ILE A 483 7.50 -10.42 1.00
C ILE A 483 8.87 -9.92 1.40
N LEU A 484 9.21 -8.67 1.09
CA LEU A 484 10.48 -8.05 1.49
C LEU A 484 10.62 -7.99 3.01
N GLU A 485 9.56 -7.64 3.73
CA GLU A 485 9.55 -7.66 5.19
C GLU A 485 9.75 -9.07 5.75
N PHE A 486 9.13 -10.08 5.13
CA PHE A 486 9.38 -11.47 5.50
C PHE A 486 10.83 -11.87 5.26
N LEU A 487 11.41 -11.53 4.11
CA LEU A 487 12.80 -11.85 3.79
C LEU A 487 13.80 -11.12 4.69
N ARG A 488 13.44 -9.95 5.23
CA ARG A 488 14.26 -9.21 6.20
C ARG A 488 14.17 -9.77 7.63
N THR A 489 12.99 -10.20 8.05
CA THR A 489 12.74 -10.53 9.47
C THR A 489 12.53 -12.02 9.75
N GLY A 490 12.21 -12.82 8.73
CA GLY A 490 11.72 -14.19 8.88
C GLY A 490 10.37 -14.32 9.61
N SER A 491 9.71 -13.20 9.94
CA SER A 491 8.56 -13.18 10.85
C SER A 491 7.26 -12.89 10.12
N LEU A 492 6.33 -13.87 10.12
CA LEU A 492 4.96 -13.65 9.64
C LEU A 492 4.21 -12.59 10.46
N GLN A 493 4.57 -12.44 11.74
CA GLN A 493 3.97 -11.43 12.61
C GLN A 493 4.41 -10.02 12.21
N ALA A 494 5.69 -9.81 11.92
CA ALA A 494 6.20 -8.52 11.44
C ALA A 494 5.50 -8.08 10.14
N VAL A 495 5.29 -9.03 9.22
CA VAL A 495 4.52 -8.80 7.99
C VAL A 495 3.06 -8.45 8.30
N ALA A 496 2.43 -9.15 9.25
CA ALA A 496 1.04 -8.88 9.65
C ALA A 496 0.88 -7.46 10.22
N ASP A 497 1.85 -7.03 11.03
CA ASP A 497 1.87 -5.71 11.63
C ASP A 497 2.11 -4.62 10.58
N MET A 498 3.11 -4.79 9.70
CA MET A 498 3.39 -3.89 8.58
C MET A 498 2.17 -3.72 7.66
N LEU A 499 1.55 -4.83 7.24
CA LEU A 499 0.39 -4.82 6.37
C LEU A 499 -0.90 -4.41 7.11
N GLY A 500 -0.91 -4.44 8.44
CA GLY A 500 -2.11 -4.21 9.25
C GLY A 500 -3.23 -5.21 8.92
N ASN A 501 -2.86 -6.49 8.77
CA ASN A 501 -3.71 -7.64 8.52
C ASN A 501 -3.56 -8.66 9.66
N SER A 502 -4.50 -9.61 9.79
CA SER A 502 -4.30 -10.76 10.69
C SER A 502 -3.25 -11.73 10.15
N LEU A 503 -2.56 -12.44 11.04
CA LEU A 503 -1.58 -13.47 10.69
C LEU A 503 -2.12 -14.51 9.68
N GLN A 504 -3.35 -14.97 9.86
CA GLN A 504 -3.99 -15.94 8.96
C GLN A 504 -4.09 -15.41 7.52
N VAL A 505 -4.50 -14.15 7.34
CA VAL A 505 -4.59 -13.51 6.03
C VAL A 505 -3.21 -13.37 5.38
N VAL A 506 -2.17 -13.06 6.15
CA VAL A 506 -0.79 -13.00 5.63
C VAL A 506 -0.36 -14.36 5.10
N ARG A 507 -0.56 -15.41 5.90
CA ARG A 507 -0.23 -16.80 5.52
C ARG A 507 -0.98 -17.27 4.28
N ASP A 508 -2.27 -16.91 4.15
CA ASP A 508 -3.13 -17.41 3.08
C ASP A 508 -3.06 -16.61 1.77
N LYS A 509 -2.47 -15.40 1.78
CA LYS A 509 -2.59 -14.44 0.67
C LYS A 509 -1.31 -13.72 0.26
N TYR A 510 -0.35 -13.59 1.17
CA TYR A 510 0.82 -12.72 0.96
C TYR A 510 2.13 -13.51 0.92
N ILE A 511 2.31 -14.47 1.84
CA ILE A 511 3.57 -15.20 1.99
C ILE A 511 3.40 -16.63 1.46
N PRO A 512 4.10 -17.02 0.39
CA PRO A 512 4.13 -18.39 -0.11
C PRO A 512 4.52 -19.42 0.96
N ALA A 513 3.78 -20.53 1.03
CA ALA A 513 4.06 -21.63 1.97
C ALA A 513 5.47 -22.21 1.77
N TRP A 514 5.92 -22.39 0.52
CA TRP A 514 7.26 -22.89 0.22
C TRP A 514 8.36 -21.98 0.80
N MET A 515 8.14 -20.66 0.86
CA MET A 515 9.12 -19.71 1.37
C MET A 515 9.22 -19.80 2.89
N VAL A 516 8.07 -19.96 3.58
CA VAL A 516 8.03 -20.25 5.01
C VAL A 516 8.73 -21.58 5.32
N HIS A 517 8.46 -22.61 4.52
CA HIS A 517 9.09 -23.91 4.67
C HIS A 517 10.61 -23.84 4.46
N ARG A 518 11.09 -23.18 3.40
CA ARG A 518 12.52 -23.00 3.15
C ARG A 518 13.21 -22.26 4.29
N TRP A 519 12.61 -21.16 4.76
CA TRP A 519 13.14 -20.40 5.89
C TRP A 519 13.21 -21.24 7.17
N ALA A 520 12.15 -21.96 7.49
CA ALA A 520 12.08 -22.82 8.66
C ALA A 520 13.09 -23.99 8.56
N THR A 521 13.20 -24.63 7.40
CA THR A 521 14.17 -25.71 7.15
C THR A 521 15.59 -25.21 7.40
N ARG A 522 15.98 -24.08 6.80
CA ARG A 522 17.29 -23.48 7.03
C ARG A 522 17.52 -23.17 8.51
N PHE A 523 16.55 -22.56 9.18
CA PHE A 523 16.65 -22.25 10.62
C PHE A 523 16.88 -23.49 11.48
N PHE A 524 16.07 -24.55 11.30
CA PHE A 524 16.24 -25.80 12.05
C PHE A 524 17.56 -26.48 11.70
N ARG A 525 17.99 -26.44 10.44
CA ARG A 525 19.28 -26.99 10.01
C ARG A 525 20.45 -26.27 10.65
N VAL A 526 20.43 -24.94 10.72
CA VAL A 526 21.44 -24.16 11.46
C VAL A 526 21.49 -24.61 12.93
N LEU A 527 20.34 -24.79 13.58
CA LEU A 527 20.27 -25.25 14.98
C LEU A 527 20.83 -26.67 15.15
N HIS A 528 20.45 -27.61 14.28
CA HIS A 528 20.98 -28.97 14.30
C HIS A 528 22.49 -28.99 14.12
N GLN A 529 23.02 -28.19 13.17
CA GLN A 529 24.46 -28.11 12.95
C GLN A 529 25.19 -27.52 14.16
N LYS A 530 24.62 -26.54 14.87
CA LYS A 530 25.19 -26.06 16.14
C LYS A 530 25.37 -27.20 17.15
N VAL A 531 24.33 -28.02 17.34
CA VAL A 531 24.37 -29.14 18.29
C VAL A 531 25.36 -30.22 17.85
N ILE A 532 25.33 -30.61 16.57
CA ILE A 532 26.23 -31.61 16.01
C ILE A 532 27.69 -31.19 16.18
N LEU A 533 28.03 -29.94 15.84
CA LEU A 533 29.40 -29.45 15.93
C LEU A 533 29.92 -29.40 17.37
N VAL A 534 29.09 -29.00 18.33
CA VAL A 534 29.44 -29.04 19.78
C VAL A 534 29.61 -30.47 20.28
N ALA A 535 28.77 -31.39 19.81
CA ALA A 535 28.81 -32.79 20.22
C ALA A 535 30.00 -33.55 19.62
N THR A 536 30.45 -33.17 18.42
CA THR A 536 31.49 -33.86 17.65
C THR A 536 32.82 -33.09 17.62
N GLU A 537 32.96 -32.02 18.40
CA GLU A 537 34.20 -31.27 18.48
C GLU A 537 35.36 -32.15 18.96
N GLY A 538 36.49 -32.08 18.25
CA GLY A 538 37.66 -32.93 18.50
C GLY A 538 37.61 -34.33 17.87
N GLU A 539 36.45 -34.75 17.35
CA GLU A 539 36.29 -36.09 16.76
C GLU A 539 36.69 -36.12 15.27
N PRO A 540 37.33 -37.21 14.80
CA PRO A 540 37.76 -37.32 13.40
C PRO A 540 36.59 -37.35 12.40
N TRP A 541 35.37 -37.67 12.87
CA TRP A 541 34.16 -37.71 12.05
C TRP A 541 33.33 -36.42 12.08
N GLN A 542 33.78 -35.34 12.72
CA GLN A 542 33.03 -34.08 12.82
C GLN A 542 32.52 -33.57 11.46
N LEU A 543 33.39 -33.54 10.45
CA LEU A 543 33.02 -33.11 9.09
C LEU A 543 32.00 -34.08 8.48
N ALA A 544 32.21 -35.38 8.64
CA ALA A 544 31.31 -36.42 8.12
C ALA A 544 29.91 -36.36 8.76
N ALA A 545 29.83 -36.06 10.06
CA ALA A 545 28.59 -35.95 10.81
C ALA A 545 27.83 -34.63 10.56
N SER A 546 28.54 -33.55 10.19
CA SER A 546 27.95 -32.24 9.87
C SER A 546 27.39 -32.17 8.45
N ASP A 547 26.62 -31.11 8.15
CA ASP A 547 26.08 -30.85 6.80
C ASP A 547 27.12 -30.22 5.83
N PHE A 548 28.36 -30.00 6.26
CA PHE A 548 29.40 -29.34 5.44
C PHE A 548 30.13 -30.32 4.53
N SER A 549 30.49 -29.87 3.33
CA SER A 549 31.25 -30.67 2.36
C SER A 549 32.75 -30.48 2.55
N THR A 550 33.17 -29.29 3.00
CA THR A 550 34.59 -28.97 3.24
C THR A 550 34.85 -28.45 4.66
N ARG A 551 36.11 -28.51 5.09
CA ARG A 551 36.53 -27.99 6.40
C ARG A 551 36.39 -26.47 6.45
N GLU A 552 36.62 -25.80 5.32
CA GLU A 552 36.51 -24.36 5.16
C GLU A 552 35.07 -23.87 5.36
N GLU A 553 34.09 -24.57 4.76
CA GLU A 553 32.66 -24.29 4.95
C GLU A 553 32.24 -24.42 6.41
N LEU A 554 32.70 -25.49 7.07
CA LEU A 554 32.46 -25.73 8.49
C LEU A 554 33.07 -24.60 9.34
N GLN A 555 34.32 -24.22 9.10
CA GLN A 555 34.98 -23.15 9.84
C GLN A 555 34.29 -21.80 9.63
N ALA A 556 33.91 -21.46 8.40
CA ALA A 556 33.16 -20.25 8.09
C ALA A 556 31.82 -20.22 8.85
N PHE A 557 31.11 -21.35 8.88
CA PHE A 557 29.87 -21.50 9.63
C PHE A 557 30.07 -21.30 11.14
N VAL A 558 31.10 -21.94 11.73
CA VAL A 558 31.42 -21.82 13.15
C VAL A 558 31.77 -20.39 13.52
N ARG A 559 32.64 -19.73 12.75
CA ARG A 559 32.99 -18.32 12.94
C ARG A 559 31.75 -17.44 13.00
N ARG A 560 30.85 -17.59 12.04
CA ARG A 560 29.59 -16.85 12.01
C ARG A 560 28.70 -17.14 13.23
N ILE A 561 28.58 -18.40 13.66
CA ILE A 561 27.80 -18.73 14.86
C ILE A 561 28.36 -18.01 16.08
N LEU A 562 29.70 -18.05 16.26
CA LEU A 562 30.38 -17.44 17.40
C LEU A 562 30.12 -15.93 17.49
N LEU A 563 30.05 -15.24 16.34
CA LEU A 563 29.68 -13.82 16.26
C LEU A 563 28.25 -13.54 16.76
N GLY A 564 27.32 -14.48 16.58
CA GLY A 564 25.90 -14.29 16.93
C GLY A 564 25.47 -14.82 18.31
N LEU A 565 26.38 -15.25 19.18
CA LEU A 565 26.01 -15.92 20.43
C LEU A 565 25.49 -14.96 21.52
N LYS A 566 24.36 -15.32 22.14
CA LYS A 566 23.80 -14.61 23.31
C LYS A 566 24.47 -15.09 24.60
N LYS A 567 24.72 -14.19 25.56
CA LYS A 567 25.26 -14.59 26.88
C LYS A 567 24.14 -15.19 27.72
N GLY A 568 24.43 -16.26 28.46
CA GLY A 568 23.52 -16.83 29.45
C GLY A 568 22.58 -17.94 28.97
N ASP A 569 22.62 -18.34 27.68
CA ASP A 569 21.94 -19.57 27.24
C ASP A 569 22.93 -20.77 27.17
N PRO A 570 22.54 -21.98 27.64
CA PRO A 570 23.45 -23.12 27.76
C PRO A 570 24.12 -23.55 26.45
N LEU A 571 23.41 -23.44 25.32
CA LEU A 571 23.94 -23.84 24.01
C LEU A 571 25.00 -22.84 23.53
N SER A 572 24.77 -21.54 23.71
CA SER A 572 25.76 -20.52 23.40
C SER A 572 27.01 -20.63 24.28
N GLU A 573 26.89 -20.93 25.57
CA GLU A 573 28.08 -21.15 26.41
C GLU A 573 28.85 -22.41 25.98
N ALA A 574 28.15 -23.49 25.63
CA ALA A 574 28.78 -24.70 25.10
C ALA A 574 29.50 -24.44 23.76
N LEU A 575 28.88 -23.64 22.87
CA LEU A 575 29.49 -23.21 21.61
C LEU A 575 30.75 -22.37 21.85
N ARG A 576 30.74 -21.41 22.78
CA ARG A 576 31.93 -20.62 23.14
C ARG A 576 33.04 -21.49 23.70
N SER A 577 32.71 -22.35 24.66
CA SER A 577 33.69 -23.18 25.36
C SER A 577 34.36 -24.18 24.41
N LYS A 578 33.58 -24.86 23.56
CA LYS A 578 34.11 -25.91 22.68
C LYS A 578 34.64 -25.39 21.35
N LEU A 579 33.97 -24.42 20.73
CA LEU A 579 34.29 -23.94 19.39
C LEU A 579 35.00 -22.57 19.38
N GLY A 580 35.21 -21.93 20.53
CA GLY A 580 35.77 -20.57 20.60
C GLY A 580 37.14 -20.40 19.94
N HIS A 581 37.92 -21.47 19.83
CA HIS A 581 39.22 -21.47 19.16
C HIS A 581 39.14 -21.25 17.63
N TYR A 582 37.93 -21.31 17.04
CA TYR A 582 37.70 -20.97 15.63
C TYR A 582 37.45 -19.46 15.39
N SER A 583 37.29 -18.65 16.45
CA SER A 583 37.00 -17.20 16.33
C SER A 583 38.14 -16.47 15.58
N PRO A 584 37.83 -15.54 14.66
CA PRO A 584 38.83 -14.61 14.15
C PRO A 584 39.21 -13.59 15.24
N ASP A 585 40.38 -12.97 15.05
CA ASP A 585 41.08 -11.97 15.89
C ASP A 585 40.17 -10.89 16.53
N PRO A 586 40.62 -10.19 17.61
CA PRO A 586 39.83 -9.23 18.40
C PRO A 586 39.09 -8.15 17.61
N SER A 587 39.52 -7.83 16.40
CA SER A 587 38.86 -6.89 15.47
C SER A 587 37.43 -7.30 15.12
N SER A 588 37.12 -8.60 15.09
CA SER A 588 35.77 -9.13 14.78
C SER A 588 34.77 -8.96 15.94
N LEU A 589 35.25 -8.69 17.16
CA LEU A 589 34.38 -8.34 18.30
C LEU A 589 33.74 -6.95 18.14
N ILE A 590 34.33 -6.06 17.32
CA ILE A 590 33.83 -4.70 17.10
C ILE A 590 32.57 -4.72 16.20
N GLU A 591 32.52 -5.57 15.17
CA GLU A 591 31.29 -5.82 14.38
C GLU A 591 30.17 -6.41 15.26
N MET A 592 30.54 -7.24 16.25
CA MET A 592 29.64 -7.91 17.19
C MET A 592 28.82 -6.95 18.08
N PHE A 593 29.24 -5.69 18.23
CA PHE A 593 28.52 -4.67 18.99
C PHE A 593 27.54 -3.85 18.14
N VAL A 594 27.63 -3.89 16.80
CA VAL A 594 26.80 -3.09 15.89
C VAL A 594 25.36 -3.63 15.78
N GLU A 595 25.14 -4.92 16.04
CA GLU A 595 23.81 -5.57 15.94
C GLU A 595 23.03 -5.71 17.27
N ARG A 596 23.52 -5.15 18.38
CA ARG A 596 22.84 -5.26 19.68
C ARG A 596 22.01 -4.02 20.00
N GLU A 597 20.75 -4.22 20.37
CA GLU A 597 19.90 -3.13 20.87
C GLU A 597 20.22 -2.85 22.34
N LEU A 598 20.66 -1.63 22.62
CA LEU A 598 20.80 -1.10 23.97
C LEU A 598 19.53 -0.35 24.35
N LEU A 599 18.84 -0.84 25.39
CA LEU A 599 17.68 -0.16 25.98
C LEU A 599 18.14 0.58 27.24
N PHE A 600 17.86 1.88 27.29
CA PHE A 600 18.06 2.68 28.50
C PHE A 600 16.80 3.53 28.78
N ASP A 601 16.55 3.80 30.06
CA ASP A 601 15.42 4.62 30.47
C ASP A 601 15.69 6.10 30.16
N ARG A 602 14.69 6.78 29.59
CA ARG A 602 14.75 8.20 29.19
C ARG A 602 14.29 9.12 30.31
N SER A 603 14.01 8.60 31.51
CA SER A 603 13.66 9.40 32.67
C SER A 603 14.81 10.33 33.08
N ALA A 604 14.48 11.48 33.65
CA ALA A 604 15.48 12.45 34.10
C ALA A 604 16.48 11.85 35.11
N GLY A 605 16.04 10.91 35.96
CA GLY A 605 16.90 10.23 36.92
C GLY A 605 17.89 9.28 36.26
N SER A 606 17.43 8.48 35.28
CA SER A 606 18.31 7.55 34.56
C SER A 606 19.36 8.31 33.72
N LEU A 607 18.94 9.36 33.00
CA LEU A 607 19.86 10.22 32.27
C LEU A 607 20.86 10.93 33.18
N ALA A 608 20.43 11.41 34.36
CA ALA A 608 21.33 12.03 35.33
C ALA A 608 22.40 11.05 35.82
N ALA A 609 22.03 9.79 36.06
CA ALA A 609 22.97 8.74 36.44
C ALA A 609 23.97 8.45 35.31
N ILE A 610 23.51 8.33 34.07
CA ILE A 610 24.38 8.15 32.90
C ILE A 610 25.37 9.32 32.78
N TYR A 611 24.92 10.56 32.98
CA TYR A 611 25.78 11.74 32.88
C TYR A 611 26.79 11.82 34.02
N ALA A 612 26.38 11.51 35.25
CA ALA A 612 27.29 11.46 36.39
C ALA A 612 28.35 10.36 36.24
N TYR A 613 27.96 9.19 35.71
CA TYR A 613 28.90 8.12 35.36
C TYR A 613 29.84 8.53 34.23
N ALA A 614 29.33 9.14 33.15
CA ALA A 614 30.14 9.64 32.05
C ALA A 614 31.20 10.65 32.52
N ASP A 615 30.80 11.61 33.36
CA ASP A 615 31.70 12.64 33.91
C ASP A 615 32.77 12.05 34.85
N ALA A 616 32.50 10.90 35.48
CA ALA A 616 33.50 10.15 36.26
C ALA A 616 34.46 9.37 35.36
N VAL A 617 33.93 8.66 34.35
CA VAL A 617 34.72 7.86 33.40
C VAL A 617 35.66 8.75 32.58
N ASP A 618 35.24 9.95 32.21
CA ASP A 618 36.08 10.91 31.47
C ASP A 618 37.33 11.34 32.24
N LYS A 619 37.37 11.14 33.57
CA LYS A 619 38.54 11.41 34.43
C LYS A 619 39.49 10.22 34.56
N LEU A 620 39.09 9.04 34.11
CA LEU A 620 39.93 7.83 34.15
C LEU A 620 40.94 7.79 33.00
N ALA A 621 42.04 7.06 33.19
CA ALA A 621 43.00 6.79 32.12
C ALA A 621 42.34 5.96 31.01
N PRO A 622 42.76 6.09 29.73
CA PRO A 622 42.13 5.39 28.60
C PRO A 622 42.03 3.86 28.78
N GLU A 623 43.02 3.25 29.42
CA GLU A 623 43.07 1.81 29.69
C GLU A 623 42.01 1.38 30.71
N GLU A 624 41.72 2.22 31.71
CA GLU A 624 40.71 1.96 32.74
C GLU A 624 39.28 2.10 32.20
N ARG A 625 39.08 2.85 31.11
CA ARG A 625 37.78 3.01 30.44
C ARG A 625 37.33 1.75 29.70
N LEU A 626 38.25 0.84 29.41
CA LEU A 626 37.97 -0.42 28.73
C LEU A 626 37.47 -1.51 29.69
N VAL A 627 37.58 -1.28 31.00
CA VAL A 627 37.13 -2.24 32.00
C VAL A 627 35.60 -2.34 31.98
N ILE A 628 35.12 -3.58 32.16
CA ILE A 628 33.70 -3.91 32.23
C ILE A 628 33.25 -3.72 33.67
N ASP A 629 32.27 -2.85 33.90
CA ASP A 629 31.65 -2.70 35.21
C ASP A 629 30.83 -3.96 35.52
N GLU A 630 31.15 -4.63 36.63
CA GLU A 630 30.51 -5.90 37.01
C GLU A 630 29.00 -5.79 37.25
N ARG A 631 28.52 -4.62 37.71
CA ARG A 631 27.09 -4.41 38.00
C ARG A 631 26.29 -4.14 36.74
N THR A 632 26.87 -3.41 35.79
CA THR A 632 26.18 -3.04 34.55
C THR A 632 26.50 -3.97 33.38
N SER A 633 27.52 -4.83 33.53
CA SER A 633 28.05 -5.73 32.49
C SER A 633 28.44 -5.04 31.18
N VAL A 634 28.65 -3.71 31.21
CA VAL A 634 29.05 -2.91 30.05
C VAL A 634 30.42 -2.27 30.29
N PRO A 635 31.24 -2.09 29.23
CA PRO A 635 32.44 -1.28 29.31
C PRO A 635 32.16 0.16 29.75
N LEU A 636 33.04 0.72 30.60
CA LEU A 636 32.87 2.07 31.14
C LEU A 636 32.82 3.16 30.05
N TRP A 637 33.52 3.00 28.93
CA TRP A 637 33.52 3.95 27.82
C TRP A 637 32.13 4.18 27.19
N ILE A 638 31.16 3.29 27.39
CA ILE A 638 29.81 3.43 26.82
C ILE A 638 29.06 4.63 27.42
N PHE A 639 29.28 4.98 28.69
CA PHE A 639 28.53 6.07 29.34
C PHE A 639 28.82 7.44 28.73
N PRO A 640 30.09 7.85 28.48
CA PRO A 640 30.40 9.05 27.69
C PRO A 640 29.76 9.04 26.30
N VAL A 641 29.79 7.92 25.58
CA VAL A 641 29.20 7.80 24.25
C VAL A 641 27.67 8.00 24.28
N LEU A 642 26.98 7.45 25.28
CA LEU A 642 25.54 7.64 25.45
C LEU A 642 25.19 9.09 25.82
N ARG A 643 25.96 9.72 26.71
CA ARG A 643 25.80 11.15 27.01
C ARG A 643 25.87 11.98 25.74
N ASP A 644 26.92 11.77 24.95
CA ASP A 644 27.18 12.53 23.74
C ASP A 644 26.12 12.27 22.66
N LEU A 645 25.66 11.03 22.52
CA LEU A 645 24.57 10.66 21.61
C LEU A 645 23.26 11.39 21.98
N VAL A 646 22.89 11.40 23.26
CA VAL A 646 21.69 12.10 23.73
C VAL A 646 21.83 13.61 23.54
N ALA A 647 22.99 14.18 23.87
CA ALA A 647 23.26 15.61 23.69
C ALA A 647 23.16 16.03 22.21
N LYS A 648 23.82 15.28 21.31
CA LYS A 648 23.77 15.51 19.86
C LYS A 648 22.36 15.36 19.29
N THR A 649 21.60 14.38 19.77
CA THR A 649 20.19 14.18 19.36
C THR A 649 19.33 15.39 19.72
N ILE A 650 19.57 15.98 20.89
CA ILE A 650 18.79 17.12 21.38
C ILE A 650 19.10 18.40 20.61
N SER A 651 20.38 18.60 20.27
CA SER A 651 20.87 19.75 19.50
C SER A 651 20.71 19.60 17.99
N LEU A 652 20.14 18.49 17.50
CA LEU A 652 19.99 18.22 16.08
C LEU A 652 19.06 19.25 15.42
N ASP A 653 19.52 19.85 14.34
CA ASP A 653 18.69 20.66 13.45
C ASP A 653 18.00 19.74 12.43
N PHE A 654 16.69 19.57 12.60
CA PHE A 654 15.89 18.69 11.74
C PHE A 654 15.74 19.21 10.31
N ASP A 655 15.98 20.50 10.07
CA ASP A 655 15.81 21.07 8.73
C ASP A 655 17.05 20.80 7.85
N SER A 656 18.19 20.45 8.44
CA SER A 656 19.45 20.10 7.74
C SER A 656 19.93 18.66 7.96
N ALA A 657 19.28 17.90 8.84
CA ALA A 657 19.68 16.54 9.19
C ALA A 657 19.54 15.54 8.01
N SER A 658 20.54 14.67 7.87
CA SER A 658 20.50 13.52 6.97
C SER A 658 19.46 12.47 7.42
N ASN A 659 19.09 11.57 6.50
CA ASN A 659 18.17 10.46 6.79
C ASN A 659 18.68 9.54 7.91
N ALA A 660 20.00 9.34 8.00
CA ALA A 660 20.62 8.54 9.05
C ALA A 660 20.49 9.23 10.42
N GLU A 661 20.76 10.53 10.49
CA GLU A 661 20.61 11.31 11.73
C GLU A 661 19.16 11.37 12.19
N MET A 662 18.21 11.54 11.27
CA MET A 662 16.78 11.49 11.58
C MET A 662 16.33 10.12 12.10
N ALA A 663 16.87 9.03 11.56
CA ALA A 663 16.57 7.67 12.02
C ALA A 663 17.13 7.42 13.43
N ILE A 664 18.36 7.86 13.71
CA ILE A 664 19.00 7.77 15.02
C ILE A 664 18.22 8.60 16.04
N ALA A 665 17.89 9.86 15.72
CA ALA A 665 17.11 10.73 16.59
C ALA A 665 15.73 10.13 16.91
N GLY A 666 15.07 9.50 15.94
CA GLY A 666 13.81 8.79 16.14
C GLY A 666 13.92 7.63 17.12
N ARG A 667 15.01 6.86 17.08
CA ARG A 667 15.24 5.75 18.03
C ARG A 667 15.56 6.25 19.44
N VAL A 668 16.39 7.28 19.56
CA VAL A 668 16.82 7.83 20.86
C VAL A 668 15.69 8.59 21.56
N SER A 669 14.88 9.34 20.81
CA SER A 669 13.77 10.13 21.38
C SER A 669 12.47 9.37 21.57
N GLY A 670 12.32 8.20 20.94
CA GLY A 670 11.07 7.45 20.95
C GLY A 670 9.92 8.27 20.37
N ASP A 671 8.81 8.36 21.11
CA ASP A 671 7.59 9.01 20.62
C ASP A 671 7.60 10.55 20.72
N SER A 672 8.45 11.14 21.57
CA SER A 672 8.51 12.60 21.77
C SER A 672 9.92 13.12 22.04
N MET A 673 10.40 13.97 21.13
CA MET A 673 11.62 14.77 21.31
C MET A 673 11.48 15.80 22.44
N SER A 674 10.29 16.34 22.62
CA SER A 674 9.99 17.35 23.66
C SER A 674 10.17 16.76 25.06
N GLU A 675 9.70 15.53 25.27
CA GLU A 675 9.92 14.81 26.52
C GLU A 675 11.40 14.52 26.75
N LEU A 676 12.14 14.07 25.74
CA LEU A 676 13.58 13.85 25.87
C LEU A 676 14.31 15.14 26.24
N ARG A 677 13.98 16.27 25.62
CA ARG A 677 14.55 17.59 25.95
C ARG A 677 14.27 18.00 27.39
N LYS A 678 13.04 17.80 27.87
CA LYS A 678 12.67 18.07 29.28
C LYS A 678 13.42 17.17 30.25
N SER A 679 13.48 15.87 29.96
CA SER A 679 14.22 14.90 30.76
C SER A 679 15.71 15.24 30.81
N HIS A 680 16.31 15.59 29.67
CA HIS A 680 17.71 16.01 29.59
C HIS A 680 17.99 17.30 30.39
N ALA A 681 17.16 18.34 30.23
CA ALA A 681 17.32 19.58 30.99
C ALA A 681 17.27 19.32 32.51
N ARG A 682 16.33 18.48 32.94
CA ARG A 682 16.21 18.08 34.35
C ARG A 682 17.37 17.18 34.79
N ALA A 683 17.85 16.29 33.93
CA ALA A 683 18.98 15.40 34.21
C ALA A 683 20.29 16.17 34.42
N THR A 684 20.53 17.23 33.63
CA THR A 684 21.73 18.09 33.76
C THR A 684 21.78 18.83 35.10
N ILE A 685 20.62 19.08 35.71
CA ILE A 685 20.53 19.62 37.07
C ILE A 685 20.77 18.50 38.08
N LEU A 686 19.99 17.41 37.99
CA LEU A 686 20.03 16.28 38.93
C LEU A 686 21.40 15.57 39.00
N LYS A 687 22.19 15.58 37.92
CA LYS A 687 23.49 14.92 37.92
C LYS A 687 24.47 15.51 38.95
N GLN A 688 24.29 16.77 39.34
CA GLN A 688 25.15 17.43 40.33
C GLN A 688 24.96 16.84 41.73
N ASP A 689 23.77 16.32 42.01
CA ASP A 689 23.41 15.70 43.30
C ASP A 689 23.78 14.21 43.36
N LEU A 690 24.23 13.64 42.23
CA LEU A 690 24.62 12.25 42.13
C LEU A 690 26.12 12.12 42.33
N ARG A 691 26.52 11.37 43.37
CA ARG A 691 27.90 10.95 43.56
C ARG A 691 28.11 9.61 42.87
N PRO A 692 28.86 9.54 41.75
CA PRO A 692 29.15 8.26 41.11
C PRO A 692 29.93 7.37 42.08
N LEU A 693 29.51 6.11 42.22
CA LEU A 693 30.14 5.11 43.10
C LEU A 693 31.48 4.58 42.56
N VAL A 694 32.02 5.19 41.50
CA VAL A 694 33.31 4.85 40.92
C VAL A 694 34.41 5.46 41.81
N SER A 695 34.72 4.78 42.92
CA SER A 695 35.87 5.10 43.76
C SER A 695 37.11 4.44 43.15
N LEU A 696 38.10 5.26 42.76
CA LEU A 696 39.43 4.84 42.28
C LEU A 696 40.17 3.93 43.29
N SER A 697 39.70 3.86 44.53
CA SER A 697 40.26 3.06 45.62
C SER A 697 39.78 1.62 45.65
N ASP A 698 38.62 1.28 45.08
CA ASP A 698 38.05 -0.07 45.18
C ASP A 698 38.63 -1.05 44.15
N TRP A 699 39.42 -0.56 43.20
CA TRP A 699 39.91 -1.34 42.05
C TRP A 699 41.35 -1.82 42.20
N LYS A 700 42.06 -1.39 43.27
CA LYS A 700 43.43 -1.85 43.58
C LYS A 700 43.48 -3.02 44.58
N ALA A 701 42.33 -3.59 44.96
CA ALA A 701 42.26 -4.64 45.99
C ALA A 701 41.60 -5.95 45.50
N ILE A 702 41.59 -6.23 44.20
CA ILE A 702 41.23 -7.55 43.63
C ILE A 702 42.38 -8.05 42.78
#